data_AF-A0A3R9PSS3-F1
#
_entry.id   AF-A0A3R9PSS3-F1
#
_cell.length_a   1.000
_cell.length_b   1.000
_cell.length_c   1.000
_cell.angle_alpha   90.00
_cell.angle_beta   90.00
_cell.angle_gamma   90.00
#
_symmetry.space_group_name_H-M   'P 1'
#
loop_
_entity.id
_entity.type
_entity.pdbx_description
1 polymer ?
#
loop_
_entity_poly.entity_id
_entity_poly.type
_entity_poly.pdbx_seq_one_letter_code
_entity_poly.pdbx_strand_id
1 'polypeptide(L)'
;MPKPPVAALKPKELKSPFGTRLDNYYWLNERENPEVISYLNAENAYFEQQMAPVKGLEEKLFQEIKGRIKEQDESVPYRDNGYYYYTRFEAGAEYPIYCRKKGSLSAKEEILLNANELGKGKAYYQIGGFEVSDDNQVLAYSEDVVSRRLYTLRFRNLQTGQLYPEQIPNTSGNAVWAADNKTVFYTRKDPGTLLDYQLYRHTLGTDPSQDQLVYEEKDNTFRIGVHRSKSRQYVFLTIGSTMSSEVRYVEAAKPTAALQVFLPREADHLYEVEHFGNDFYVLSNAGAPNFRLLKTPVKNTAKTAWQEVIAHRPDVFLENMELFKDYLVLGERKEGLLQLRVIRWKDKQEHYLNFGEPTYTAAISINPEFDTPVLRYGYSSLTTPNSTFDYDMNARSKKLLKEQTVLGSFKKEDYVTERVYATATDGTKIPMSIVYKKGFKKDGSAPLLQYAYGSYGYSMDATFSAARLSLLDRGFAYVICHIRGGQEMGRQWYENGKKLKKKNTFTDFTDCSKFLIDQKFTSADKLFAMGGSAGGLLMGAVVNNHPEYYKGVVAAVPFVDVVTTMLDESIPLTTGEYDEWGNPNQKEFYDYMLSYSPYDQVKAQAYPNMLVTTGLHDSQVQYFEPAKWVAKLRTVKTDQNLLLLHTDMAAGHGGASGRFKSIHDTARQFAFMLLLLGVKA
;
A
#
# COMPACT_ATOMS: atom_id res chain seq x y z
N MET A 1 -39.91 -4.08 -2.59
CA MET A 1 -38.47 -3.86 -2.34
C MET A 1 -38.18 -2.38 -2.49
N PRO A 2 -37.28 -1.81 -1.68
CA PRO A 2 -36.92 -0.40 -1.78
C PRO A 2 -36.30 -0.10 -3.14
N LYS A 3 -36.66 1.05 -3.73
CA LYS A 3 -36.09 1.46 -5.02
C LYS A 3 -34.69 2.04 -4.79
N PRO A 4 -33.67 1.64 -5.57
CA PRO A 4 -32.37 2.26 -5.48
C PRO A 4 -32.43 3.73 -5.94
N PRO A 5 -31.52 4.60 -5.45
CA PRO A 5 -31.41 5.97 -5.93
C PRO A 5 -31.18 6.03 -7.44
N VAL A 6 -31.64 7.08 -8.09
CA VAL A 6 -31.41 7.28 -9.53
C VAL A 6 -30.73 8.62 -9.70
N ALA A 7 -29.47 8.62 -10.14
CA ALA A 7 -28.74 9.84 -10.46
C ALA A 7 -29.38 10.51 -11.68
N ALA A 8 -29.49 11.84 -11.64
CA ALA A 8 -29.96 12.62 -12.78
C ALA A 8 -29.02 12.45 -13.98
N LEU A 9 -29.59 12.27 -15.16
CA LEU A 9 -28.86 12.28 -16.42
C LEU A 9 -28.58 13.74 -16.81
N LYS A 10 -27.33 14.17 -16.70
CA LYS A 10 -26.87 15.49 -17.15
C LYS A 10 -25.77 15.27 -18.20
N PRO A 11 -26.15 15.17 -19.49
CA PRO A 11 -25.21 14.85 -20.55
C PRO A 11 -24.08 15.87 -20.62
N LYS A 12 -22.83 15.39 -20.46
CA LYS A 12 -21.61 16.16 -20.68
C LYS A 12 -20.83 15.55 -21.84
N GLU A 13 -20.53 16.36 -22.85
CA GLU A 13 -19.57 15.98 -23.87
C GLU A 13 -18.15 16.02 -23.30
N LEU A 14 -17.47 14.87 -23.35
CA LEU A 14 -16.05 14.72 -23.06
C LEU A 14 -15.30 14.67 -24.39
N LYS A 15 -14.77 15.82 -24.80
CA LYS A 15 -14.01 15.95 -26.03
C LYS A 15 -12.58 15.46 -25.83
N SER A 16 -12.12 14.62 -26.74
CA SER A 16 -10.73 14.16 -26.82
C SER A 16 -10.21 14.30 -28.25
N PRO A 17 -8.89 14.24 -28.48
CA PRO A 17 -8.32 14.26 -29.84
C PRO A 17 -8.83 13.13 -30.75
N PHE A 18 -9.43 12.07 -30.19
CA PHE A 18 -9.87 10.87 -30.92
C PHE A 18 -11.39 10.71 -30.99
N GLY A 19 -12.14 11.73 -30.57
CA GLY A 19 -13.61 11.74 -30.62
C GLY A 19 -14.24 12.29 -29.34
N THR A 20 -15.57 12.40 -29.37
CA THR A 20 -16.38 12.85 -28.24
C THR A 20 -17.07 11.66 -27.58
N ARG A 21 -16.85 11.48 -26.28
CA ARG A 21 -17.64 10.56 -25.44
C ARG A 21 -18.73 11.34 -24.71
N LEU A 22 -19.86 10.70 -24.43
CA LEU A 22 -20.92 11.28 -23.63
C LEU A 22 -20.88 10.69 -22.22
N ASP A 23 -20.81 11.55 -21.21
CA ASP A 23 -20.87 11.17 -19.81
C ASP A 23 -22.08 11.83 -19.13
N ASN A 24 -23.10 11.03 -18.84
CA ASN A 24 -24.34 11.51 -18.20
C ASN A 24 -24.19 11.81 -16.72
N TYR A 25 -23.08 11.40 -16.10
CA TYR A 25 -22.86 11.48 -14.66
C TYR A 25 -21.63 12.30 -14.29
N TYR A 26 -21.03 13.03 -15.25
CA TYR A 26 -19.84 13.84 -15.04
C TYR A 26 -19.99 14.81 -13.86
N TRP A 27 -21.18 15.40 -13.69
CA TRP A 27 -21.53 16.33 -12.62
C TRP A 27 -21.29 15.79 -11.19
N LEU A 28 -21.18 14.47 -11.01
CA LEU A 28 -20.85 13.86 -9.72
C LEU A 28 -19.45 14.22 -9.22
N ASN A 29 -18.58 14.79 -10.06
CA ASN A 29 -17.24 15.25 -9.67
C ASN A 29 -17.22 16.57 -8.89
N GLU A 30 -18.33 17.28 -8.81
CA GLU A 30 -18.46 18.55 -8.09
C GLU A 30 -18.67 18.30 -6.59
N ARG A 31 -17.60 18.09 -5.83
CA ARG A 31 -17.67 17.68 -4.41
C ARG A 31 -18.51 18.61 -3.54
N GLU A 32 -18.42 19.91 -3.78
CA GLU A 32 -19.13 20.94 -3.01
C GLU A 32 -20.60 21.10 -3.45
N ASN A 33 -21.03 20.45 -4.54
CA ASN A 33 -22.39 20.53 -5.05
C ASN A 33 -23.37 19.80 -4.10
N PRO A 34 -24.39 20.48 -3.56
CA PRO A 34 -25.38 19.86 -2.67
C PRO A 34 -26.14 18.68 -3.29
N GLU A 35 -26.35 18.67 -4.61
CA GLU A 35 -26.98 17.54 -5.30
C GLU A 35 -26.12 16.29 -5.26
N VAL A 36 -24.79 16.44 -5.33
CA VAL A 36 -23.84 15.33 -5.23
C VAL A 36 -23.88 14.74 -3.82
N ILE A 37 -23.79 15.60 -2.81
CA ILE A 37 -23.87 15.18 -1.40
C ILE A 37 -25.21 14.49 -1.12
N SER A 38 -26.32 15.02 -1.65
CA SER A 38 -27.64 14.41 -1.52
C SER A 38 -27.70 13.02 -2.17
N TYR A 39 -27.14 12.86 -3.37
CA TYR A 39 -27.07 11.57 -4.06
C TYR A 39 -26.24 10.53 -3.27
N LEU A 40 -25.06 10.90 -2.80
CA LEU A 40 -24.19 10.01 -2.00
C LEU A 40 -24.87 9.59 -0.69
N ASN A 41 -25.57 10.51 -0.02
CA ASN A 41 -26.35 10.18 1.19
C ASN A 41 -27.53 9.25 0.88
N ALA A 42 -28.22 9.43 -0.27
CA ALA A 42 -29.28 8.53 -0.69
C ALA A 42 -28.76 7.11 -0.99
N GLU A 43 -27.56 7.00 -1.57
CA GLU A 43 -26.87 5.72 -1.77
C GLU A 43 -26.53 5.05 -0.45
N ASN A 44 -25.99 5.79 0.52
CA ASN A 44 -25.73 5.28 1.86
C ASN A 44 -27.02 4.81 2.55
N ALA A 45 -28.13 5.54 2.43
CA ALA A 45 -29.41 5.14 2.97
C ALA A 45 -29.95 3.84 2.33
N TYR A 46 -29.80 3.71 1.00
CA TYR A 46 -30.16 2.49 0.29
C TYR A 46 -29.28 1.31 0.71
N PHE A 47 -27.97 1.53 0.84
CA PHE A 47 -27.02 0.54 1.37
C PHE A 47 -27.46 0.03 2.75
N GLU A 48 -27.72 0.92 3.71
CA GLU A 48 -28.15 0.53 5.07
C GLU A 48 -29.46 -0.26 5.04
N GLN A 49 -30.40 0.12 4.17
CA GLN A 49 -31.67 -0.59 4.04
C GLN A 49 -31.51 -2.01 3.48
N GLN A 50 -30.63 -2.22 2.50
CA GLN A 50 -30.36 -3.56 1.94
C GLN A 50 -29.55 -4.44 2.90
N MET A 51 -28.68 -3.84 3.71
CA MET A 51 -27.85 -4.54 4.70
C MET A 51 -28.55 -4.75 6.05
N ALA A 52 -29.69 -4.10 6.30
CA ALA A 52 -30.46 -4.24 7.53
C ALA A 52 -30.71 -5.70 7.98
N PRO A 53 -31.03 -6.67 7.09
CA PRO A 53 -31.22 -8.07 7.48
C PRO A 53 -29.99 -8.75 8.10
N VAL A 54 -28.79 -8.25 7.80
CA VAL A 54 -27.51 -8.78 8.32
C VAL A 54 -26.80 -7.81 9.25
N LYS A 55 -27.46 -6.73 9.71
CA LYS A 55 -26.80 -5.75 10.60
C LYS A 55 -26.32 -6.38 11.91
N GLY A 56 -27.10 -7.32 12.47
CA GLY A 56 -26.67 -8.10 13.65
C GLY A 56 -25.47 -9.02 13.36
N LEU A 57 -25.36 -9.55 12.13
CA LEU A 57 -24.22 -10.35 11.70
C LEU A 57 -22.99 -9.47 11.46
N GLU A 58 -23.15 -8.30 10.87
CA GLU A 58 -22.09 -7.28 10.73
C GLU A 58 -21.49 -6.92 12.10
N GLU A 59 -22.33 -6.64 13.10
CA GLU A 59 -21.87 -6.36 14.46
C GLU A 59 -21.18 -7.57 15.09
N LYS A 60 -21.72 -8.78 14.92
CA LYS A 60 -21.09 -10.01 15.39
C LYS A 60 -19.71 -10.21 14.78
N LEU A 61 -19.55 -9.99 13.47
CA LEU A 61 -18.27 -10.06 12.78
C LEU A 61 -17.31 -8.99 13.31
N PHE A 62 -17.77 -7.77 13.52
CA PHE A 62 -16.97 -6.71 14.14
C PHE A 62 -16.44 -7.17 15.51
N GLN A 63 -17.31 -7.67 16.39
CA GLN A 63 -16.92 -8.15 17.72
C GLN A 63 -16.00 -9.37 17.66
N GLU A 64 -16.21 -10.29 16.72
CA GLU A 64 -15.30 -11.43 16.51
C GLU A 64 -13.90 -10.96 16.07
N ILE A 65 -13.81 -10.01 15.15
CA ILE A 65 -12.52 -9.51 14.65
C ILE A 65 -11.82 -8.70 15.75
N LYS A 66 -12.55 -7.77 16.40
CA LYS A 66 -12.03 -6.98 17.52
C LYS A 66 -11.61 -7.87 18.68
N GLY A 67 -12.41 -8.88 19.04
CA GLY A 67 -12.16 -9.81 20.13
C GLY A 67 -10.93 -10.70 19.94
N ARG A 68 -10.37 -10.77 18.73
CA ARG A 68 -9.09 -11.44 18.45
C ARG A 68 -7.87 -10.54 18.66
N ILE A 69 -8.07 -9.23 18.81
CA ILE A 69 -7.01 -8.25 18.98
C ILE A 69 -6.70 -8.12 20.47
N LYS A 70 -5.42 -8.29 20.81
CA LYS A 70 -4.91 -7.88 22.12
C LYS A 70 -4.91 -6.36 22.19
N GLU A 71 -5.88 -5.76 22.88
CA GLU A 71 -6.04 -4.30 22.87
C GLU A 71 -4.86 -3.57 23.53
N GLN A 72 -4.35 -4.08 24.65
CA GLN A 72 -3.11 -3.59 25.23
C GLN A 72 -1.93 -4.34 24.63
N ASP A 73 -1.15 -3.68 23.80
CA ASP A 73 -0.06 -4.30 23.07
C ASP A 73 1.07 -3.32 22.77
N GLU A 74 2.28 -3.84 22.59
CA GLU A 74 3.48 -3.05 22.31
C GLU A 74 4.29 -3.65 21.15
N SER A 75 4.88 -2.82 20.30
CA SER A 75 5.82 -3.30 19.28
C SER A 75 7.11 -3.78 19.93
N VAL A 76 7.89 -4.59 19.21
CA VAL A 76 9.20 -5.01 19.70
C VAL A 76 10.14 -3.80 19.68
N PRO A 77 10.74 -3.42 20.82
CA PRO A 77 11.63 -2.27 20.86
C PRO A 77 12.85 -2.45 19.97
N TYR A 78 13.23 -1.41 19.25
CA TYR A 78 14.47 -1.36 18.45
C TYR A 78 15.40 -0.28 18.99
N ARG A 79 16.71 -0.50 18.87
CA ARG A 79 17.71 0.43 19.36
C ARG A 79 18.11 1.42 18.28
N ASP A 80 18.03 2.71 18.58
CA ASP A 80 18.54 3.77 17.74
C ASP A 80 19.13 4.90 18.59
N ASN A 81 20.30 5.42 18.22
CA ASN A 81 20.97 6.55 18.86
C ASN A 81 20.99 6.52 20.42
N GLY A 82 21.24 5.35 21.02
CA GLY A 82 21.29 5.19 22.48
C GLY A 82 19.93 5.07 23.18
N TYR A 83 18.82 4.98 22.43
CA TYR A 83 17.47 4.78 22.93
C TYR A 83 16.85 3.50 22.36
N TYR A 84 15.91 2.92 23.11
CA TYR A 84 15.01 1.89 22.61
C TYR A 84 13.66 2.49 22.28
N TYR A 85 13.30 2.50 21.01
CA TYR A 85 12.03 3.02 20.50
C TYR A 85 11.01 1.91 20.36
N TYR A 86 9.76 2.21 20.67
CA TYR A 86 8.64 1.31 20.50
C TYR A 86 7.33 2.10 20.46
N THR A 87 6.26 1.43 20.10
CA THR A 87 4.90 1.96 20.08
C THR A 87 4.05 1.06 20.95
N ARG A 88 3.13 1.63 21.71
CA ARG A 88 2.17 0.87 22.49
C ARG A 88 0.75 1.35 22.28
N PHE A 89 -0.19 0.46 22.52
CA PHE A 89 -1.61 0.77 22.57
C PHE A 89 -2.13 0.51 23.98
N GLU A 90 -3.04 1.36 24.43
CA GLU A 90 -3.80 1.15 25.65
C GLU A 90 -5.14 0.46 25.33
N ALA A 91 -5.73 -0.21 26.31
CA ALA A 91 -7.05 -0.82 26.14
C ALA A 91 -8.09 0.24 25.76
N GLY A 92 -8.96 -0.08 24.80
CA GLY A 92 -9.96 0.84 24.24
C GLY A 92 -9.42 1.98 23.38
N ALA A 93 -8.11 2.23 23.34
CA ALA A 93 -7.53 3.31 22.55
C ALA A 93 -7.49 2.98 21.04
N GLU A 94 -7.78 3.97 20.20
CA GLU A 94 -7.78 3.84 18.72
C GLU A 94 -6.38 4.01 18.12
N TYR A 95 -5.55 4.82 18.76
CA TYR A 95 -4.28 5.29 18.19
C TYR A 95 -3.07 4.87 19.04
N PRO A 96 -1.89 4.74 18.42
CA PRO A 96 -0.67 4.38 19.14
C PRO A 96 -0.14 5.53 20.01
N ILE A 97 0.60 5.15 21.03
CA ILE A 97 1.48 6.01 21.82
C ILE A 97 2.91 5.67 21.41
N TYR A 98 3.65 6.67 20.94
CA TYR A 98 5.04 6.55 20.51
C TYR A 98 5.95 6.82 21.69
N CYS A 99 6.81 5.86 22.02
CA CYS A 99 7.61 5.86 23.24
C CYS A 99 9.08 5.58 22.95
N ARG A 100 9.95 5.98 23.88
CA ARG A 100 11.34 5.52 23.94
C ARG A 100 11.82 5.30 25.37
N LYS A 101 12.92 4.57 25.53
CA LYS A 101 13.64 4.36 26.80
C LYS A 101 15.13 4.56 26.61
N LYS A 102 15.79 5.31 27.50
CA LYS A 102 17.22 5.64 27.37
C LYS A 102 18.12 4.47 27.78
N GLY A 103 18.98 4.01 26.87
CA GLY A 103 20.07 3.05 27.11
C GLY A 103 19.67 1.60 27.44
N SER A 104 18.53 1.38 28.11
CA SER A 104 18.05 0.07 28.55
C SER A 104 16.53 -0.03 28.49
N LEU A 105 16.01 -1.24 28.25
CA LEU A 105 14.57 -1.54 28.32
C LEU A 105 13.98 -1.43 29.74
N SER A 106 14.83 -1.45 30.77
CA SER A 106 14.45 -1.21 32.17
C SER A 106 14.44 0.27 32.56
N ALA A 107 14.91 1.17 31.68
CA ALA A 107 14.85 2.61 31.95
C ALA A 107 13.41 3.13 31.90
N LYS A 108 13.21 4.32 32.49
CA LYS A 108 11.91 5.00 32.49
C LYS A 108 11.45 5.28 31.05
N GLU A 109 10.16 5.06 30.80
CA GLU A 109 9.52 5.42 29.53
C GLU A 109 9.45 6.94 29.35
N GLU A 110 9.79 7.40 28.15
CA GLU A 110 9.55 8.75 27.63
C GLU A 110 8.47 8.66 26.53
N ILE A 111 7.34 9.33 26.72
CA ILE A 111 6.28 9.43 25.70
C ILE A 111 6.62 10.57 24.73
N LEU A 112 6.85 10.22 23.48
CA LEU A 112 7.13 11.18 22.40
C LEU A 112 5.85 11.82 21.89
N LEU A 113 4.85 11.00 21.55
CA LEU A 113 3.56 11.42 21.00
C LEU A 113 2.46 10.49 21.52
N ASN A 114 1.37 11.07 22.04
CA ASN A 114 0.13 10.35 22.32
C ASN A 114 -0.91 10.73 21.26
N ALA A 115 -1.08 9.88 20.25
CA ALA A 115 -2.02 10.18 19.16
C ALA A 115 -3.48 10.20 19.61
N ASN A 116 -3.84 9.58 20.74
CA ASN A 116 -5.20 9.65 21.30
C ASN A 116 -5.49 11.04 21.87
N GLU A 117 -4.52 11.65 22.56
CA GLU A 117 -4.65 13.02 23.06
C GLU A 117 -4.70 14.03 21.92
N LEU A 118 -3.78 13.90 20.95
CA LEU A 118 -3.68 14.81 19.80
C LEU A 118 -4.88 14.67 18.84
N GLY A 119 -5.48 13.49 18.77
CA GLY A 119 -6.67 13.20 17.95
C GLY A 119 -8.01 13.51 18.63
N LYS A 120 -8.02 13.92 19.90
CA LYS A 120 -9.26 14.13 20.66
C LYS A 120 -10.14 15.20 20.01
N GLY A 121 -11.41 14.86 19.79
CA GLY A 121 -12.40 15.76 19.17
C GLY A 121 -12.30 15.90 17.65
N LYS A 122 -11.35 15.22 17.00
CA LYS A 122 -11.21 15.22 15.54
C LYS A 122 -11.93 14.02 14.93
N ALA A 123 -12.59 14.21 13.79
CA ALA A 123 -13.25 13.14 13.06
C ALA A 123 -12.24 12.13 12.49
N TYR A 124 -11.08 12.63 12.05
CA TYR A 124 -9.94 11.87 11.58
C TYR A 124 -8.65 12.36 12.26
N TYR A 125 -7.74 11.45 12.57
CA TYR A 125 -6.41 11.82 13.03
C TYR A 125 -5.36 10.77 12.63
N GLN A 126 -4.24 11.23 12.11
CA GLN A 126 -3.09 10.40 11.80
C GLN A 126 -1.80 11.17 12.07
N ILE A 127 -0.86 10.53 12.75
CA ILE A 127 0.54 10.96 12.74
C ILE A 127 1.19 10.39 11.49
N GLY A 128 1.78 11.25 10.66
CA GLY A 128 2.39 10.85 9.39
C GLY A 128 3.76 10.19 9.60
N GLY A 129 4.75 11.01 9.92
CA GLY A 129 6.11 10.59 10.25
C GLY A 129 6.64 11.35 11.46
N PHE A 130 7.71 10.84 12.06
CA PHE A 130 8.46 11.57 13.08
C PHE A 130 9.95 11.24 13.02
N GLU A 131 10.78 12.20 13.42
CA GLU A 131 12.22 12.05 13.50
C GLU A 131 12.77 12.81 14.71
N VAL A 132 13.71 12.21 15.43
CA VAL A 132 14.39 12.82 16.57
C VAL A 132 15.76 13.32 16.13
N SER A 133 16.14 14.53 16.55
CA SER A 133 17.46 15.11 16.30
C SER A 133 18.61 14.21 16.81
N ASP A 134 19.79 14.31 16.20
CA ASP A 134 20.96 13.49 16.54
C ASP A 134 21.41 13.67 18.02
N ASP A 135 21.12 14.83 18.64
CA ASP A 135 21.35 15.09 20.07
C ASP A 135 20.23 14.62 21.00
N ASN A 136 19.19 13.97 20.47
CA ASN A 136 18.02 13.46 21.18
C ASN A 136 17.12 14.51 21.86
N GLN A 137 17.23 15.79 21.52
CA GLN A 137 16.52 16.88 22.20
C GLN A 137 15.22 17.32 21.54
N VAL A 138 15.10 17.22 20.21
CA VAL A 138 13.95 17.75 19.47
C VAL A 138 13.31 16.67 18.61
N LEU A 139 11.99 16.62 18.63
CA LEU A 139 11.18 15.76 17.78
C LEU A 139 10.54 16.62 16.68
N ALA A 140 10.78 16.28 15.42
CA ALA A 140 9.95 16.70 14.30
C ALA A 140 8.85 15.65 14.10
N TYR A 141 7.59 16.07 13.92
CA TYR A 141 6.50 15.14 13.61
C TYR A 141 5.43 15.81 12.77
N SER A 142 4.69 15.01 11.99
CA SER A 142 3.65 15.49 11.09
C SER A 142 2.28 14.91 11.43
N GLU A 143 1.22 15.67 11.18
CA GLU A 143 -0.16 15.23 11.42
C GLU A 143 -1.13 15.56 10.27
N ASP A 144 -2.08 14.66 10.02
CA ASP A 144 -3.23 14.81 9.12
C ASP A 144 -4.52 14.66 9.92
N VAL A 145 -5.47 15.57 9.71
CA VAL A 145 -6.74 15.64 10.44
C VAL A 145 -7.97 15.45 9.54
N VAL A 146 -7.78 15.20 8.24
CA VAL A 146 -8.84 15.09 7.23
C VAL A 146 -8.69 13.93 6.24
N SER A 147 -7.66 13.08 6.38
CA SER A 147 -7.42 11.92 5.52
C SER A 147 -7.04 12.25 4.07
N ARG A 148 -6.46 13.43 3.84
CA ARG A 148 -6.07 13.90 2.50
C ARG A 148 -4.59 13.64 2.20
N ARG A 149 -3.81 13.17 3.19
CA ARG A 149 -2.34 13.02 3.12
C ARG A 149 -1.63 14.35 2.86
N LEU A 150 -2.18 15.43 3.41
CA LEU A 150 -1.63 16.77 3.40
C LEU A 150 -1.35 17.16 4.84
N TYR A 151 -0.08 17.08 5.25
CA TYR A 151 0.29 17.08 6.66
C TYR A 151 0.75 18.46 7.13
N THR A 152 0.53 18.73 8.43
CA THR A 152 1.19 19.83 9.13
C THR A 152 2.40 19.31 9.90
N LEU A 153 3.61 19.80 9.59
CA LEU A 153 4.85 19.51 10.32
C LEU A 153 4.96 20.41 11.56
N ARG A 154 5.37 19.82 12.68
CA ARG A 154 5.49 20.43 14.01
C ARG A 154 6.77 19.98 14.70
N PHE A 155 7.20 20.76 15.71
CA PHE A 155 8.38 20.44 16.51
C PHE A 155 8.06 20.42 18.01
N ARG A 156 8.70 19.51 18.74
CA ARG A 156 8.54 19.35 20.18
C ARG A 156 9.90 19.23 20.87
N ASN A 157 10.12 20.01 21.91
CA ASN A 157 11.27 19.85 22.80
C ASN A 157 11.03 18.64 23.71
N LEU A 158 11.90 17.65 23.65
CA LEU A 158 11.76 16.40 24.41
C LEU A 158 12.19 16.51 25.87
N GLN A 159 12.92 17.56 26.25
CA GLN A 159 13.31 17.81 27.64
C GLN A 159 12.18 18.50 28.42
N THR A 160 11.55 19.51 27.82
CA THR A 160 10.48 20.29 28.46
C THR A 160 9.08 19.75 28.15
N GLY A 161 8.95 18.97 27.08
CA GLY A 161 7.66 18.49 26.56
C GLY A 161 6.87 19.56 25.81
N GLN A 162 7.37 20.79 25.69
CA GLN A 162 6.70 21.91 25.04
C GLN A 162 6.80 21.84 23.52
N LEU A 163 5.75 22.29 22.83
CA LEU A 163 5.77 22.49 21.39
C LEU A 163 6.47 23.80 21.05
N TYR A 164 7.20 23.80 19.95
CA TYR A 164 7.66 25.04 19.32
C TYR A 164 6.46 25.76 18.66
N PRO A 165 6.47 27.10 18.57
CA PRO A 165 5.35 27.85 18.04
C PRO A 165 5.15 27.66 16.53
N GLU A 166 6.22 27.40 15.78
CA GLU A 166 6.17 27.21 14.34
C GLU A 166 5.40 25.95 13.91
N GLN A 167 4.67 26.07 12.81
CA GLN A 167 3.92 25.01 12.16
C GLN A 167 4.05 25.17 10.66
N ILE A 168 4.28 24.07 9.95
CA ILE A 168 4.49 24.13 8.50
C ILE A 168 3.38 23.29 7.83
N PRO A 169 2.35 23.93 7.25
CA PRO A 169 1.26 23.22 6.59
C PRO A 169 1.69 22.71 5.21
N ASN A 170 0.82 21.91 4.59
CA ASN A 170 0.96 21.43 3.20
C ASN A 170 2.25 20.64 2.93
N THR A 171 2.68 19.85 3.91
CA THR A 171 3.86 18.99 3.77
C THR A 171 3.47 17.58 3.32
N SER A 172 4.46 16.83 2.84
CA SER A 172 4.34 15.40 2.53
C SER A 172 4.15 14.50 3.75
N GLY A 173 4.47 15.03 4.94
CA GLY A 173 4.54 14.29 6.19
C GLY A 173 5.94 13.78 6.54
N ASN A 174 6.92 13.86 5.63
CA ASN A 174 8.31 13.48 5.87
C ASN A 174 9.19 14.72 6.14
N ALA A 175 10.06 14.64 7.15
CA ALA A 175 11.09 15.63 7.46
C ALA A 175 12.30 14.94 8.09
N VAL A 176 13.51 15.44 7.78
CA VAL A 176 14.78 14.90 8.31
C VAL A 176 15.69 15.95 8.91
N TRP A 177 16.40 15.59 9.97
CA TRP A 177 17.37 16.44 10.64
C TRP A 177 18.72 16.42 9.94
N ALA A 178 19.31 17.60 9.77
CA ALA A 178 20.73 17.74 9.57
C ALA A 178 21.51 17.38 10.85
N ALA A 179 22.82 17.18 10.72
CA ALA A 179 23.69 16.81 11.85
C ALA A 179 23.95 17.98 12.83
N ASP A 180 23.49 19.19 12.51
CA ASP A 180 23.62 20.38 13.37
C ASP A 180 22.52 20.48 14.45
N ASN A 181 21.55 19.57 14.46
CA ASN A 181 20.40 19.54 15.37
C ASN A 181 19.51 20.79 15.33
N LYS A 182 19.61 21.58 14.26
CA LYS A 182 18.89 22.86 14.11
C LYS A 182 18.18 22.95 12.77
N THR A 183 18.78 22.36 11.75
CA THR A 183 18.29 22.43 10.38
C THR A 183 17.48 21.20 10.04
N VAL A 184 16.30 21.41 9.44
CA VAL A 184 15.38 20.34 9.03
C VAL A 184 15.09 20.48 7.54
N PHE A 185 15.24 19.38 6.80
CA PHE A 185 14.78 19.28 5.42
C PHE A 185 13.40 18.65 5.37
N TYR A 186 12.49 19.20 4.59
CA TYR A 186 11.13 18.66 4.45
C TYR A 186 10.59 18.91 3.04
N THR A 187 9.62 18.10 2.62
CA THR A 187 8.98 18.26 1.31
C THR A 187 7.58 18.86 1.41
N ARG A 188 7.25 19.78 0.50
CA ARG A 188 5.91 20.39 0.35
C ARG A 188 5.15 19.76 -0.81
N LYS A 189 3.83 19.69 -0.62
CA LYS A 189 2.87 19.26 -1.62
C LYS A 189 2.26 20.44 -2.37
N ASP A 190 1.99 20.25 -3.64
CA ASP A 190 1.08 21.10 -4.39
C ASP A 190 -0.37 20.85 -3.88
N PRO A 191 -1.12 21.87 -3.42
CA PRO A 191 -2.45 21.65 -2.85
C PRO A 191 -3.52 21.15 -3.85
N GLY A 192 -3.31 21.35 -5.15
CA GLY A 192 -4.20 20.89 -6.21
C GLY A 192 -3.93 19.44 -6.58
N THR A 193 -2.71 19.17 -7.07
CA THR A 193 -2.28 17.85 -7.57
C THR A 193 -1.86 16.88 -6.47
N LEU A 194 -1.59 17.38 -5.26
CA LEU A 194 -1.09 16.63 -4.09
C LEU A 194 0.30 15.98 -4.29
N LEU A 195 1.03 16.38 -5.34
CA LEU A 195 2.38 15.93 -5.62
C LEU A 195 3.39 16.58 -4.68
N ASP A 196 4.32 15.79 -4.15
CA ASP A 196 5.50 16.27 -3.44
C ASP A 196 6.50 16.79 -4.46
N TYR A 197 6.72 18.11 -4.51
CA TYR A 197 7.49 18.74 -5.60
C TYR A 197 8.53 19.76 -5.13
N GLN A 198 8.47 20.26 -3.90
CA GLN A 198 9.46 21.22 -3.38
C GLN A 198 10.14 20.71 -2.12
N LEU A 199 11.48 20.75 -2.11
CA LEU A 199 12.30 20.50 -0.94
C LEU A 199 12.66 21.84 -0.30
N TYR A 200 12.29 22.01 0.96
CA TYR A 200 12.65 23.18 1.75
C TYR A 200 13.62 22.82 2.87
N ARG A 201 14.33 23.84 3.33
CA ARG A 201 15.13 23.80 4.54
C ARG A 201 14.57 24.80 5.55
N HIS A 202 14.18 24.28 6.71
CA HIS A 202 13.75 25.04 7.89
C HIS A 202 14.87 25.15 8.92
N THR A 203 14.97 26.30 9.58
CA THR A 203 15.81 26.49 10.77
C THR A 203 14.93 26.56 11.99
N LEU A 204 15.10 25.63 12.94
CA LEU A 204 14.29 25.56 14.16
C LEU A 204 14.28 26.90 14.91
N GLY A 205 13.10 27.34 15.35
CA GLY A 205 12.88 28.59 16.06
C GLY A 205 12.78 29.83 15.16
N THR A 206 12.68 29.67 13.84
CA THR A 206 12.47 30.79 12.90
C THR A 206 11.06 30.74 12.28
N ASP A 207 10.62 31.85 11.70
CA ASP A 207 9.35 31.89 10.97
C ASP A 207 9.44 31.04 9.69
N PRO A 208 8.58 30.02 9.48
CA PRO A 208 8.55 29.21 8.27
C PRO A 208 8.39 29.98 6.95
N SER A 209 7.95 31.24 6.99
CA SER A 209 7.94 32.13 5.82
C SER A 209 9.34 32.43 5.28
N GLN A 210 10.37 32.27 6.12
CA GLN A 210 11.78 32.48 5.79
C GLN A 210 12.50 31.20 5.32
N ASP A 211 11.79 30.07 5.26
CA ASP A 211 12.36 28.80 4.84
C ASP A 211 12.89 28.89 3.41
N GLN A 212 14.05 28.28 3.20
CA GLN A 212 14.74 28.35 1.91
C GLN A 212 14.32 27.19 1.03
N LEU A 213 13.86 27.50 -0.19
CA LEU A 213 13.65 26.51 -1.24
C LEU A 213 15.02 25.95 -1.67
N VAL A 214 15.23 24.65 -1.49
CA VAL A 214 16.47 23.94 -1.82
C VAL A 214 16.38 23.30 -3.20
N TYR A 215 15.23 22.73 -3.55
CA TYR A 215 14.97 22.10 -4.84
C TYR A 215 13.48 22.19 -5.19
N GLU A 216 13.18 22.34 -6.48
CA GLU A 216 11.83 22.26 -7.03
C GLU A 216 11.85 21.31 -8.23
N GLU A 217 11.02 20.28 -8.17
CA GLU A 217 10.73 19.40 -9.29
C GLU A 217 9.69 20.07 -10.20
N LYS A 218 10.05 20.19 -11.48
CA LYS A 218 9.21 20.87 -12.49
C LYS A 218 8.45 19.88 -13.37
N ASP A 219 8.90 18.63 -13.42
CA ASP A 219 8.22 17.55 -14.10
C ASP A 219 7.21 16.89 -13.15
N ASN A 220 5.92 17.13 -13.42
CA ASN A 220 4.81 16.63 -12.61
C ASN A 220 4.59 15.10 -12.73
N THR A 221 5.43 14.37 -13.47
CA THR A 221 5.47 12.90 -13.44
C THR A 221 6.36 12.36 -12.32
N PHE A 222 7.17 13.22 -11.71
CA PHE A 222 8.08 12.87 -10.61
C PHE A 222 7.54 13.33 -9.26
N ARG A 223 7.95 12.59 -8.23
CA ARG A 223 7.78 12.95 -6.82
C ARG A 223 9.13 13.04 -6.16
N ILE A 224 9.18 13.83 -5.10
CA ILE A 224 10.38 13.94 -4.30
C ILE A 224 10.19 13.42 -2.87
N GLY A 225 11.25 12.84 -2.33
CA GLY A 225 11.36 12.40 -0.95
C GLY A 225 12.70 12.81 -0.37
N VAL A 226 12.77 12.91 0.95
CA VAL A 226 14.01 13.21 1.66
C VAL A 226 14.25 12.18 2.76
N HIS A 227 15.49 11.73 2.92
CA HIS A 227 15.87 10.80 3.99
C HIS A 227 17.35 10.97 4.37
N ARG A 228 17.76 10.40 5.50
CA ARG A 228 19.16 10.32 5.93
C ARG A 228 19.76 8.99 5.50
N SER A 229 21.00 9.00 5.01
CA SER A 229 21.78 7.78 4.81
C SER A 229 21.86 6.97 6.11
N LYS A 230 21.92 5.64 6.07
CA LYS A 230 22.11 4.79 7.25
C LYS A 230 23.31 5.20 8.11
N SER A 231 24.40 5.65 7.48
CA SER A 231 25.58 6.14 8.21
C SER A 231 25.39 7.51 8.89
N ARG A 232 24.25 8.17 8.69
CA ARG A 232 23.96 9.55 9.10
C ARG A 232 24.97 10.59 8.60
N GLN A 233 25.66 10.34 7.50
CA GLN A 233 26.60 11.34 6.95
C GLN A 233 25.97 12.21 5.87
N TYR A 234 24.96 11.70 5.17
CA TYR A 234 24.31 12.39 4.07
C TYR A 234 22.81 12.58 4.31
N VAL A 235 22.28 13.66 3.76
CA VAL A 235 20.85 13.82 3.46
C VAL A 235 20.68 13.52 1.98
N PHE A 236 19.80 12.58 1.65
CA PHE A 236 19.44 12.23 0.28
C PHE A 236 18.11 12.87 -0.09
N LEU A 237 18.08 13.52 -1.25
CA LEU A 237 16.87 13.86 -1.98
C LEU A 237 16.69 12.79 -3.06
N THR A 238 15.61 12.02 -2.96
CA THR A 238 15.20 11.06 -3.99
C THR A 238 14.15 11.71 -4.87
N ILE A 239 14.31 11.59 -6.18
CA ILE A 239 13.36 12.10 -7.16
C ILE A 239 12.98 10.90 -8.02
N GLY A 240 11.71 10.53 -8.05
CA GLY A 240 11.27 9.28 -8.66
C GLY A 240 9.98 9.42 -9.44
N SER A 241 9.93 8.77 -10.60
CA SER A 241 8.72 8.37 -11.32
C SER A 241 8.66 6.84 -11.36
N THR A 242 7.61 6.29 -11.98
CA THR A 242 7.43 4.83 -12.15
C THR A 242 8.61 4.15 -12.84
N MET A 243 9.32 4.87 -13.71
CA MET A 243 10.35 4.31 -14.61
C MET A 243 11.70 5.00 -14.51
N SER A 244 11.86 6.01 -13.65
CA SER A 244 13.09 6.79 -13.58
C SER A 244 13.38 7.26 -12.16
N SER A 245 14.65 7.23 -11.77
CA SER A 245 15.13 7.74 -10.50
C SER A 245 16.21 8.80 -10.71
N GLU A 246 16.28 9.75 -9.79
CA GLU A 246 17.43 10.62 -9.55
C GLU A 246 17.70 10.64 -8.04
N VAL A 247 18.96 10.66 -7.67
CA VAL A 247 19.36 10.90 -6.28
C VAL A 247 20.28 12.11 -6.25
N ARG A 248 20.01 13.02 -5.32
CA ARG A 248 20.92 14.10 -4.95
C ARG A 248 21.27 13.98 -3.48
N TYR A 249 22.42 14.50 -3.08
CA TYR A 249 22.87 14.40 -1.70
C TYR A 249 23.62 15.64 -1.24
N VAL A 250 23.61 15.85 0.07
CA VAL A 250 24.45 16.84 0.76
C VAL A 250 24.99 16.24 2.05
N GLU A 251 26.21 16.61 2.43
CA GLU A 251 26.74 16.26 3.75
C GLU A 251 25.84 16.87 4.84
N ALA A 252 25.33 16.06 5.75
CA ALA A 252 24.41 16.53 6.77
C ALA A 252 25.05 17.48 7.79
N ALA A 253 26.38 17.44 7.93
CA ALA A 253 27.14 18.41 8.73
C ALA A 253 27.32 19.77 8.05
N LYS A 254 26.98 19.88 6.75
CA LYS A 254 27.05 21.13 5.97
C LYS A 254 25.69 21.39 5.32
N PRO A 255 24.61 21.52 6.11
CA PRO A 255 23.25 21.50 5.56
C PRO A 255 22.91 22.74 4.74
N THR A 256 23.77 23.76 4.72
CA THR A 256 23.68 24.95 3.87
C THR A 256 24.32 24.80 2.49
N ALA A 257 25.11 23.73 2.26
CA ALA A 257 25.75 23.48 0.98
C ALA A 257 24.74 23.09 -0.11
N ALA A 258 25.15 23.27 -1.37
CA ALA A 258 24.36 22.86 -2.52
C ALA A 258 24.25 21.32 -2.60
N LEU A 259 23.10 20.84 -3.08
CA LEU A 259 22.90 19.43 -3.39
C LEU A 259 23.83 19.00 -4.54
N GLN A 260 24.53 17.89 -4.35
CA GLN A 260 25.30 17.21 -5.38
C GLN A 260 24.42 16.18 -6.08
N VAL A 261 24.43 16.14 -7.41
CA VAL A 261 23.74 15.11 -8.18
C VAL A 261 24.58 13.83 -8.12
N PHE A 262 24.00 12.73 -7.62
CA PHE A 262 24.67 11.42 -7.64
C PHE A 262 24.83 10.94 -9.08
N LEU A 263 23.72 10.89 -9.81
CA LEU A 263 23.63 10.57 -11.22
C LEU A 263 22.40 11.31 -11.77
N PRO A 264 22.49 12.00 -12.92
CA PRO A 264 21.32 12.56 -13.58
C PRO A 264 20.33 11.47 -14.00
N ARG A 265 19.03 11.75 -13.92
CA ARG A 265 18.01 10.77 -14.29
C ARG A 265 18.11 10.35 -15.76
N GLU A 266 17.79 9.08 -16.00
CA GLU A 266 17.70 8.49 -17.33
C GLU A 266 16.35 7.77 -17.47
N ALA A 267 15.83 7.68 -18.68
CA ALA A 267 14.61 6.92 -18.94
C ALA A 267 14.83 5.42 -18.68
N ASP A 268 13.85 4.76 -18.06
CA ASP A 268 13.88 3.32 -17.72
C ASP A 268 15.05 2.91 -16.79
N HIS A 269 15.58 3.87 -16.03
CA HIS A 269 16.65 3.63 -15.05
C HIS A 269 16.15 3.92 -13.63
N LEU A 270 15.83 2.86 -12.91
CA LEU A 270 15.53 2.88 -11.49
C LEU A 270 16.80 2.55 -10.69
N TYR A 271 17.06 3.35 -9.66
CA TYR A 271 18.12 3.06 -8.72
C TYR A 271 17.91 3.70 -7.36
N GLU A 272 18.44 3.04 -6.33
CA GLU A 272 18.50 3.51 -4.95
C GLU A 272 19.96 3.59 -4.51
N VAL A 273 20.27 4.49 -3.58
CA VAL A 273 21.63 4.74 -3.10
C VAL A 273 21.66 4.68 -1.58
N GLU A 274 22.63 3.96 -1.04
CA GLU A 274 22.96 3.99 0.39
C GLU A 274 24.46 4.18 0.59
N HIS A 275 24.87 4.73 1.72
CA HIS A 275 26.26 5.01 2.06
C HIS A 275 26.83 4.02 3.07
N PHE A 276 28.01 3.46 2.76
CA PHE A 276 28.80 2.71 3.73
C PHE A 276 30.31 2.81 3.44
N GLY A 277 31.07 3.21 4.46
CA GLY A 277 32.52 3.30 4.38
C GLY A 277 32.93 4.49 3.52
N ASN A 278 33.65 4.21 2.43
CA ASN A 278 34.07 5.22 1.45
C ASN A 278 33.27 5.14 0.14
N ASP A 279 32.26 4.26 0.09
CA ASP A 279 31.51 3.92 -1.11
C ASP A 279 30.03 4.25 -0.92
N PHE A 280 29.38 4.61 -2.02
CA PHE A 280 27.95 4.49 -2.19
C PHE A 280 27.62 3.13 -2.79
N TYR A 281 26.64 2.44 -2.24
CA TYR A 281 26.04 1.21 -2.77
C TYR A 281 24.82 1.58 -3.59
N VAL A 282 24.68 0.98 -4.77
CA VAL A 282 23.66 1.34 -5.77
C VAL A 282 22.89 0.09 -6.15
N LEU A 283 21.64 -0.01 -5.70
CA LEU A 283 20.70 -1.00 -6.18
C LEU A 283 20.11 -0.48 -7.49
N SER A 284 20.35 -1.14 -8.63
CA SER A 284 19.99 -0.56 -9.93
C SER A 284 19.51 -1.58 -10.96
N ASN A 285 18.54 -1.17 -11.79
CA ASN A 285 18.07 -1.94 -12.93
C ASN A 285 18.88 -1.72 -14.24
N ALA A 286 19.97 -0.94 -14.22
CA ALA A 286 20.72 -0.60 -15.43
C ALA A 286 21.31 -1.85 -16.11
N GLY A 287 20.75 -2.25 -17.25
CA GLY A 287 21.07 -3.49 -17.95
C GLY A 287 20.67 -4.76 -17.19
N ALA A 288 19.81 -4.64 -16.18
CA ALA A 288 19.46 -5.68 -15.22
C ALA A 288 18.00 -5.51 -14.77
N PRO A 289 16.99 -5.98 -15.52
CA PRO A 289 15.58 -5.76 -15.17
C PRO A 289 15.21 -6.23 -13.76
N ASN A 290 15.83 -7.33 -13.28
CA ASN A 290 15.67 -7.84 -11.92
C ASN A 290 16.64 -7.25 -10.89
N PHE A 291 17.23 -6.11 -11.24
CA PHE A 291 18.21 -5.36 -10.47
C PHE A 291 19.53 -6.10 -10.23
N ARG A 292 20.54 -5.32 -9.88
CA ARG A 292 21.85 -5.75 -9.41
C ARG A 292 22.33 -4.76 -8.35
N LEU A 293 23.26 -5.20 -7.51
CA LEU A 293 23.91 -4.33 -6.54
C LEU A 293 25.30 -3.94 -7.04
N LEU A 294 25.53 -2.64 -7.11
CA LEU A 294 26.81 -2.05 -7.49
C LEU A 294 27.34 -1.22 -6.31
N LYS A 295 28.59 -0.76 -6.44
CA LYS A 295 29.15 0.26 -5.57
C LYS A 295 30.04 1.22 -6.34
N THR A 296 30.20 2.42 -5.83
CA THR A 296 31.07 3.45 -6.42
C THR A 296 31.68 4.31 -5.31
N PRO A 297 32.93 4.79 -5.46
CA PRO A 297 33.51 5.70 -4.47
C PRO A 297 32.67 6.98 -4.31
N VAL A 298 32.52 7.48 -3.09
CA VAL A 298 31.78 8.72 -2.80
C VAL A 298 32.30 9.92 -3.61
N LYS A 299 33.62 9.95 -3.88
CA LYS A 299 34.28 11.02 -4.64
C LYS A 299 34.11 10.92 -6.16
N ASN A 300 33.57 9.81 -6.67
CA ASN A 300 33.34 9.60 -8.09
C ASN A 300 32.10 8.74 -8.30
N THR A 301 30.95 9.39 -8.53
CA THR A 301 29.65 8.73 -8.69
C THR A 301 29.33 8.34 -10.14
N ALA A 302 30.22 8.67 -11.10
CA ALA A 302 30.00 8.36 -12.51
C ALA A 302 29.86 6.85 -12.75
N LYS A 303 28.96 6.45 -13.66
CA LYS A 303 28.72 5.03 -14.00
C LYS A 303 29.98 4.26 -14.39
N THR A 304 30.99 4.93 -14.96
CA THR A 304 32.28 4.33 -15.31
C THR A 304 33.11 3.89 -14.10
N ALA A 305 32.81 4.39 -12.91
CA ALA A 305 33.44 3.98 -11.65
C ALA A 305 32.65 2.89 -10.91
N TRP A 306 31.48 2.50 -11.41
CA TRP A 306 30.63 1.52 -10.75
C TRP A 306 31.24 0.12 -10.85
N GLN A 307 31.30 -0.56 -9.71
CA GLN A 307 31.81 -1.91 -9.56
C GLN A 307 30.69 -2.83 -9.10
N GLU A 308 30.59 -4.01 -9.72
CA GLU A 308 29.55 -4.97 -9.36
C GLU A 308 29.83 -5.61 -8.00
N VAL A 309 28.80 -5.67 -7.15
CA VAL A 309 28.82 -6.35 -5.85
C VAL A 309 28.00 -7.63 -5.92
N ILE A 310 26.79 -7.55 -6.47
CA ILE A 310 25.89 -8.68 -6.73
C ILE A 310 25.43 -8.57 -8.18
N ALA A 311 25.77 -9.59 -8.98
CA ALA A 311 25.38 -9.66 -10.38
C ALA A 311 23.87 -9.82 -10.59
N HIS A 312 23.40 -9.38 -11.75
CA HIS A 312 22.03 -9.61 -12.19
C HIS A 312 21.73 -11.11 -12.34
N ARG A 313 20.53 -11.52 -11.92
CA ARG A 313 20.01 -12.87 -12.12
C ARG A 313 18.61 -12.81 -12.76
N PRO A 314 18.38 -13.48 -13.90
CA PRO A 314 17.10 -13.39 -14.61
C PRO A 314 15.92 -14.05 -13.85
N ASP A 315 16.20 -14.94 -12.89
CA ASP A 315 15.21 -15.66 -12.09
C ASP A 315 15.06 -15.14 -10.66
N VAL A 316 15.84 -14.12 -10.26
CA VAL A 316 15.82 -13.55 -8.91
C VAL A 316 15.70 -12.03 -8.97
N PHE A 317 14.58 -11.51 -8.49
CA PHE A 317 14.38 -10.08 -8.32
C PHE A 317 15.03 -9.61 -7.02
N LEU A 318 16.00 -8.69 -7.12
CA LEU A 318 16.64 -8.09 -5.96
C LEU A 318 15.83 -6.87 -5.51
N GLU A 319 15.06 -7.00 -4.42
CA GLU A 319 14.12 -5.98 -3.97
C GLU A 319 14.78 -4.86 -3.17
N ASN A 320 15.68 -5.21 -2.26
CA ASN A 320 16.32 -4.25 -1.37
C ASN A 320 17.64 -4.78 -0.79
N MET A 321 18.34 -3.90 -0.09
CA MET A 321 19.56 -4.21 0.66
C MET A 321 19.51 -3.59 2.05
N GLU A 322 20.23 -4.21 2.98
CA GLU A 322 20.47 -3.69 4.32
C GLU A 322 21.95 -3.84 4.65
N LEU A 323 22.59 -2.71 5.01
CA LEU A 323 24.02 -2.64 5.27
C LEU A 323 24.28 -2.69 6.78
N PHE A 324 25.15 -3.59 7.19
CA PHE A 324 25.74 -3.65 8.53
C PHE A 324 27.25 -3.54 8.42
N LYS A 325 27.91 -3.24 9.54
CA LYS A 325 29.37 -3.12 9.60
C LYS A 325 30.10 -4.36 9.07
N ASP A 326 29.60 -5.55 9.42
CA ASP A 326 30.23 -6.83 9.06
C ASP A 326 29.44 -7.65 8.03
N TYR A 327 28.21 -7.25 7.71
CA TYR A 327 27.28 -8.00 6.87
C TYR A 327 26.53 -7.13 5.84
N LEU A 328 26.19 -7.76 4.72
CA LEU A 328 25.16 -7.34 3.76
C LEU A 328 23.99 -8.30 3.87
N VAL A 329 22.78 -7.78 3.97
CA VAL A 329 21.56 -8.58 3.86
C VAL A 329 20.77 -8.12 2.64
N LEU A 330 20.33 -9.07 1.81
CA LEU A 330 19.55 -8.81 0.62
C LEU A 330 18.14 -9.38 0.79
N GLY A 331 17.14 -8.57 0.45
CA GLY A 331 15.79 -9.03 0.18
C GLY A 331 15.69 -9.44 -1.28
N GLU A 332 15.46 -10.73 -1.52
CA GLU A 332 15.36 -11.31 -2.85
C GLU A 332 13.99 -11.93 -3.05
N ARG A 333 13.49 -11.96 -4.28
CA ARG A 333 12.30 -12.72 -4.64
C ARG A 333 12.62 -13.72 -5.74
N LYS A 334 12.27 -14.97 -5.49
CA LYS A 334 12.43 -16.07 -6.45
C LYS A 334 11.19 -16.95 -6.42
N GLU A 335 10.67 -17.26 -7.61
CA GLU A 335 9.45 -18.06 -7.78
C GLU A 335 8.34 -17.61 -6.84
N GLY A 336 7.96 -16.32 -6.82
CA GLY A 336 6.86 -15.82 -5.99
C GLY A 336 7.18 -15.56 -4.52
N LEU A 337 8.30 -16.07 -3.98
CA LEU A 337 8.58 -16.04 -2.54
C LEU A 337 9.74 -15.10 -2.21
N LEU A 338 9.57 -14.34 -1.12
CA LEU A 338 10.62 -13.54 -0.52
C LEU A 338 11.65 -14.43 0.17
N GLN A 339 12.92 -14.08 0.02
CA GLN A 339 14.07 -14.76 0.59
C GLN A 339 15.02 -13.72 1.18
N LEU A 340 15.65 -14.07 2.31
CA LEU A 340 16.67 -13.23 2.93
C LEU A 340 18.04 -13.91 2.77
N ARG A 341 18.95 -13.25 2.06
CA ARG A 341 20.33 -13.70 1.86
C ARG A 341 21.28 -12.86 2.71
N VAL A 342 22.07 -13.51 3.55
CA VAL A 342 23.08 -12.86 4.39
C VAL A 342 24.46 -13.14 3.81
N ILE A 343 25.27 -12.10 3.65
CA ILE A 343 26.63 -12.16 3.09
C ILE A 343 27.58 -11.44 4.05
N ARG A 344 28.65 -12.11 4.50
CA ARG A 344 29.68 -11.51 5.36
C ARG A 344 30.71 -10.75 4.51
N TRP A 345 31.05 -9.52 4.89
CA TRP A 345 31.95 -8.69 4.09
C TRP A 345 33.37 -9.27 3.97
N LYS A 346 33.90 -9.79 5.08
CA LYS A 346 35.30 -10.19 5.26
C LYS A 346 35.75 -11.32 4.33
N ASP A 347 34.93 -12.37 4.21
CA ASP A 347 35.27 -13.61 3.51
C ASP A 347 34.24 -14.02 2.46
N LYS A 348 33.20 -13.19 2.25
CA LYS A 348 32.08 -13.43 1.32
C LYS A 348 31.29 -14.70 1.60
N GLN A 349 31.39 -15.26 2.81
CA GLN A 349 30.52 -16.36 3.20
C GLN A 349 29.06 -15.91 3.18
N GLU A 350 28.20 -16.76 2.62
CA GLU A 350 26.79 -16.45 2.47
C GLU A 350 25.88 -17.61 2.81
N HIS A 351 24.62 -17.28 3.10
CA HIS A 351 23.55 -18.25 3.31
C HIS A 351 22.18 -17.59 3.17
N TYR A 352 21.17 -18.42 2.90
CA TYR A 352 19.76 -18.04 2.93
C TYR A 352 19.12 -18.44 4.26
N LEU A 353 18.17 -17.64 4.74
CA LEU A 353 17.29 -18.04 5.82
C LEU A 353 16.25 -19.05 5.30
N ASN A 354 15.95 -20.07 6.10
CA ASN A 354 14.91 -21.06 5.81
C ASN A 354 13.68 -20.83 6.72
N PHE A 355 12.51 -20.70 6.10
CA PHE A 355 11.26 -20.35 6.77
C PHE A 355 10.30 -21.53 6.97
N GLY A 356 10.41 -22.60 6.17
CA GLY A 356 9.72 -23.87 6.40
C GLY A 356 8.25 -23.98 5.96
N GLU A 357 7.60 -22.91 5.50
CA GLU A 357 6.24 -22.94 4.95
C GLU A 357 6.24 -22.85 3.40
N PRO A 358 5.27 -23.44 2.69
CA PRO A 358 5.24 -23.43 1.22
C PRO A 358 4.86 -22.07 0.62
N THR A 359 4.22 -21.21 1.41
CA THR A 359 3.86 -19.84 1.04
C THR A 359 3.91 -18.94 2.27
N TYR A 360 4.65 -17.84 2.18
CA TYR A 360 4.94 -16.96 3.30
C TYR A 360 5.41 -15.59 2.78
N THR A 361 5.55 -14.65 3.71
CA THR A 361 6.33 -13.42 3.54
C THR A 361 7.46 -13.39 4.56
N ALA A 362 8.62 -12.89 4.15
CA ALA A 362 9.75 -12.62 5.02
C ALA A 362 10.43 -11.34 4.54
N ALA A 363 10.52 -10.34 5.41
CA ALA A 363 11.00 -9.03 5.02
C ALA A 363 12.03 -8.51 6.02
N ILE A 364 13.07 -7.82 5.51
CA ILE A 364 13.96 -7.01 6.34
C ILE A 364 13.08 -5.99 7.08
N SER A 365 13.29 -5.86 8.39
CA SER A 365 12.50 -4.97 9.26
C SER A 365 13.37 -3.80 9.75
N ILE A 366 13.07 -3.26 10.92
CA ILE A 366 13.70 -2.06 11.47
C ILE A 366 15.12 -2.39 11.97
N ASN A 367 16.15 -1.93 11.27
CA ASN A 367 17.57 -2.15 11.59
C ASN A 367 18.43 -0.86 11.60
N PRO A 368 18.10 0.16 12.41
CA PRO A 368 18.82 1.44 12.42
C PRO A 368 20.23 1.32 13.05
N GLU A 369 20.46 0.37 13.96
CA GLU A 369 21.78 0.11 14.51
C GLU A 369 22.69 -0.54 13.46
N PHE A 370 23.75 0.16 13.07
CA PHE A 370 24.67 -0.27 12.01
C PHE A 370 25.72 -1.28 12.47
N ASP A 371 26.23 -1.12 13.70
CA ASP A 371 27.28 -1.96 14.30
C ASP A 371 26.65 -3.06 15.16
N THR A 372 26.05 -4.05 14.49
CA THR A 372 25.42 -5.19 15.14
C THR A 372 25.50 -6.44 14.25
N PRO A 373 25.66 -7.65 14.82
CA PRO A 373 25.54 -8.90 14.07
C PRO A 373 24.08 -9.37 13.95
N VAL A 374 23.12 -8.61 14.50
CA VAL A 374 21.71 -9.02 14.58
C VAL A 374 20.91 -8.36 13.47
N LEU A 375 20.31 -9.18 12.60
CA LEU A 375 19.29 -8.78 11.65
C LEU A 375 17.92 -8.94 12.28
N ARG A 376 17.14 -7.86 12.34
CA ARG A 376 15.70 -7.93 12.60
C ARG A 376 14.94 -8.14 11.31
N TYR A 377 14.07 -9.14 11.30
CA TYR A 377 13.18 -9.43 10.18
C TYR A 377 11.75 -9.72 10.64
N GLY A 378 10.79 -9.40 9.77
CA GLY A 378 9.39 -9.76 9.92
C GLY A 378 9.08 -11.05 9.18
N TYR A 379 8.17 -11.85 9.72
CA TYR A 379 7.69 -13.10 9.11
C TYR A 379 6.19 -13.26 9.31
N SER A 380 5.50 -13.75 8.28
CA SER A 380 4.11 -14.19 8.37
C SER A 380 3.81 -15.20 7.26
N SER A 381 2.74 -15.98 7.42
CA SER A 381 2.17 -16.80 6.37
C SER A 381 0.65 -16.68 6.42
N LEU A 382 -0.09 -17.37 5.54
CA LEU A 382 -1.56 -17.41 5.64
C LEU A 382 -2.05 -18.07 6.94
N THR A 383 -1.21 -18.85 7.62
CA THR A 383 -1.52 -19.57 8.87
C THR A 383 -0.71 -19.09 10.08
N THR A 384 0.40 -18.38 9.87
CA THR A 384 1.30 -17.91 10.93
C THR A 384 1.13 -16.39 11.13
N PRO A 385 0.64 -15.93 12.31
CA PRO A 385 0.53 -14.52 12.65
C PRO A 385 1.85 -13.76 12.52
N ASN A 386 1.74 -12.44 12.33
CA ASN A 386 2.89 -11.56 12.17
C ASN A 386 3.87 -11.74 13.32
N SER A 387 5.11 -12.03 12.96
CA SER A 387 6.17 -12.37 13.90
C SER A 387 7.41 -11.53 13.64
N THR A 388 8.05 -11.05 14.70
CA THR A 388 9.34 -10.35 14.65
C THR A 388 10.41 -11.26 15.23
N PHE A 389 11.48 -11.44 14.46
CA PHE A 389 12.63 -12.23 14.83
C PHE A 389 13.89 -11.38 14.82
N ASP A 390 14.78 -11.65 15.76
CA ASP A 390 16.19 -11.28 15.68
C ASP A 390 16.97 -12.50 15.18
N TYR A 391 17.81 -12.30 14.17
CA TYR A 391 18.69 -13.32 13.60
C TYR A 391 20.14 -12.94 13.86
N ASP A 392 20.84 -13.73 14.66
CA ASP A 392 22.28 -13.59 14.79
C ASP A 392 22.94 -14.13 13.52
N MET A 393 23.45 -13.22 12.68
CA MET A 393 24.04 -13.54 11.39
C MET A 393 25.36 -14.32 11.51
N ASN A 394 26.02 -14.27 12.67
CA ASN A 394 27.24 -15.01 12.94
C ASN A 394 26.94 -16.43 13.43
N ALA A 395 26.12 -16.55 14.48
CA ALA A 395 25.72 -17.82 15.08
C ALA A 395 24.69 -18.58 14.24
N ARG A 396 24.06 -17.91 13.27
CA ARG A 396 23.00 -18.42 12.38
C ARG A 396 21.77 -18.91 13.15
N SER A 397 21.48 -18.28 14.28
CA SER A 397 20.36 -18.61 15.15
C SER A 397 19.29 -17.51 15.12
N LYS A 398 18.02 -17.92 14.98
CA LYS A 398 16.86 -17.01 15.10
C LYS A 398 16.28 -17.05 16.51
N LYS A 399 15.86 -15.89 17.01
CA LYS A 399 15.11 -15.72 18.25
C LYS A 399 13.78 -15.04 17.93
N LEU A 400 12.67 -15.71 18.24
CA LEU A 400 11.34 -15.08 18.20
C LEU A 400 11.26 -14.04 19.32
N LEU A 401 11.03 -12.78 18.96
CA LEU A 401 10.87 -11.70 19.92
C LEU A 401 9.41 -11.47 20.25
N LYS A 402 8.56 -11.53 19.21
CA LYS A 402 7.13 -11.39 19.33
C LYS A 402 6.44 -12.10 18.19
N GLU A 403 5.39 -12.83 18.53
CA GLU A 403 4.35 -13.25 17.60
C GLU A 403 3.06 -12.52 17.98
N GLN A 404 2.34 -12.00 16.98
CA GLN A 404 1.06 -11.36 17.19
C GLN A 404 0.12 -12.33 17.92
N THR A 405 -0.29 -11.94 19.13
CA THR A 405 -1.28 -12.71 19.88
C THR A 405 -2.64 -12.58 19.21
N VAL A 406 -3.23 -13.72 18.85
CA VAL A 406 -4.61 -13.82 18.34
C VAL A 406 -5.47 -14.39 19.47
N LEU A 407 -6.28 -13.54 20.10
CA LEU A 407 -7.16 -13.96 21.19
C LEU A 407 -8.29 -14.87 20.68
N GLY A 408 -8.88 -15.66 21.57
CA GLY A 408 -9.92 -16.63 21.25
C GLY A 408 -9.37 -18.04 21.04
N SER A 409 -10.01 -18.81 20.16
CA SER A 409 -9.73 -20.24 19.96
C SER A 409 -8.76 -20.54 18.80
N PHE A 410 -8.12 -19.51 18.23
CA PHE A 410 -7.24 -19.69 17.08
C PHE A 410 -6.08 -20.65 17.41
N LYS A 411 -5.91 -21.66 16.55
CA LYS A 411 -4.76 -22.55 16.51
C LYS A 411 -4.30 -22.64 15.07
N LYS A 412 -3.00 -22.43 14.82
CA LYS A 412 -2.44 -22.46 13.45
C LYS A 412 -2.71 -23.80 12.78
N GLU A 413 -2.68 -24.87 13.58
CA GLU A 413 -2.85 -26.25 13.17
C GLU A 413 -4.28 -26.55 12.68
N ASP A 414 -5.26 -25.68 12.91
CA ASP A 414 -6.63 -25.84 12.41
C ASP A 414 -6.76 -25.44 10.93
N TYR A 415 -5.72 -24.82 10.35
CA TYR A 415 -5.73 -24.28 9.00
C TYR A 415 -4.69 -24.96 8.12
N VAL A 416 -4.99 -25.06 6.84
CA VAL A 416 -4.10 -25.60 5.81
C VAL A 416 -3.85 -24.52 4.80
N THR A 417 -2.58 -24.36 4.40
CA THR A 417 -2.21 -23.54 3.26
C THR A 417 -1.69 -24.40 2.12
N GLU A 418 -2.06 -24.03 0.90
CA GLU A 418 -1.59 -24.66 -0.31
C GLU A 418 -1.06 -23.61 -1.28
N ARG A 419 -0.07 -24.02 -2.08
CA ARG A 419 0.43 -23.24 -3.20
C ARG A 419 0.18 -24.02 -4.48
N VAL A 420 -0.58 -23.41 -5.39
CA VAL A 420 -0.97 -24.03 -6.67
C VAL A 420 -0.70 -23.07 -7.82
N TYR A 421 -0.80 -23.56 -9.05
CA TYR A 421 -0.60 -22.75 -10.26
C TYR A 421 -1.79 -22.90 -11.21
N ALA A 422 -2.48 -21.79 -11.48
CA ALA A 422 -3.38 -21.72 -12.63
C ALA A 422 -2.56 -21.62 -13.91
N THR A 423 -3.09 -22.09 -15.03
CA THR A 423 -2.47 -21.91 -16.34
C THR A 423 -3.26 -20.86 -17.09
N ALA A 424 -2.62 -19.74 -17.39
CA ALA A 424 -3.19 -18.68 -18.20
C ALA A 424 -3.47 -19.19 -19.62
N THR A 425 -4.35 -18.49 -20.34
CA THR A 425 -4.64 -18.79 -21.76
C THR A 425 -3.38 -18.81 -22.64
N ASP A 426 -2.36 -18.01 -22.32
CA ASP A 426 -1.07 -17.96 -23.02
C ASP A 426 -0.03 -19.00 -22.52
N GLY A 427 -0.41 -19.90 -21.62
CA GLY A 427 0.44 -20.94 -21.05
C GLY A 427 1.22 -20.51 -19.79
N THR A 428 1.18 -19.23 -19.43
CA THR A 428 1.85 -18.72 -18.21
C THR A 428 1.32 -19.41 -16.96
N LYS A 429 2.20 -19.81 -16.04
CA LYS A 429 1.80 -20.41 -14.74
C LYS A 429 1.62 -19.30 -13.70
N ILE A 430 0.37 -19.02 -13.34
CA ILE A 430 0.02 -17.99 -12.36
C ILE A 430 0.01 -18.63 -10.97
N PRO A 431 0.91 -18.24 -10.05
CA PRO A 431 0.91 -18.78 -8.70
C PRO A 431 -0.35 -18.34 -7.93
N MET A 432 -0.84 -19.21 -7.04
CA MET A 432 -1.90 -18.88 -6.09
C MET A 432 -1.53 -19.39 -4.69
N SER A 433 -1.77 -18.55 -3.68
CA SER A 433 -1.66 -18.92 -2.26
C SER A 433 -3.05 -19.09 -1.67
N ILE A 434 -3.40 -20.30 -1.23
CA ILE A 434 -4.73 -20.65 -0.73
C ILE A 434 -4.64 -20.97 0.77
N VAL A 435 -5.66 -20.58 1.53
CA VAL A 435 -5.85 -21.00 2.93
C VAL A 435 -7.31 -21.36 3.18
N TYR A 436 -7.51 -22.42 3.96
CA TYR A 436 -8.82 -22.83 4.45
C TYR A 436 -8.69 -23.61 5.77
N LYS A 437 -9.80 -23.77 6.47
CA LYS A 437 -9.86 -24.58 7.69
C LYS A 437 -9.82 -26.08 7.35
N LYS A 438 -9.18 -26.89 8.19
CA LYS A 438 -9.18 -28.36 8.07
C LYS A 438 -10.61 -28.90 7.96
N GLY A 439 -10.79 -29.90 7.10
CA GLY A 439 -12.10 -30.44 6.75
C GLY A 439 -12.77 -29.78 5.54
N PHE A 440 -12.18 -28.72 4.97
CA PHE A 440 -12.60 -28.15 3.69
C PHE A 440 -12.63 -29.23 2.59
N LYS A 441 -13.73 -29.29 1.82
CA LYS A 441 -13.92 -30.26 0.74
C LYS A 441 -13.78 -29.56 -0.61
N LYS A 442 -12.92 -30.09 -1.48
CA LYS A 442 -12.77 -29.66 -2.87
C LYS A 442 -13.80 -30.37 -3.76
N ASP A 443 -15.09 -30.18 -3.48
CA ASP A 443 -16.23 -30.77 -4.21
C ASP A 443 -17.12 -29.70 -4.89
N GLY A 444 -16.69 -28.44 -4.86
CA GLY A 444 -17.39 -27.29 -5.43
C GLY A 444 -18.50 -26.72 -4.54
N SER A 445 -18.72 -27.29 -3.35
CA SER A 445 -19.79 -26.85 -2.46
C SER A 445 -19.41 -25.71 -1.51
N ALA A 446 -18.12 -25.40 -1.35
CA ALA A 446 -17.64 -24.42 -0.39
C ALA A 446 -17.59 -22.99 -0.97
N PRO A 447 -17.89 -21.94 -0.17
CA PRO A 447 -17.64 -20.57 -0.57
C PRO A 447 -16.15 -20.25 -0.61
N LEU A 448 -15.78 -19.33 -1.48
CA LEU A 448 -14.38 -18.94 -1.65
C LEU A 448 -14.28 -17.44 -1.93
N LEU A 449 -13.36 -16.78 -1.25
CA LEU A 449 -13.00 -15.38 -1.51
C LEU A 449 -11.66 -15.29 -2.25
N GLN A 450 -11.72 -14.81 -3.49
CA GLN A 450 -10.59 -14.56 -4.37
C GLN A 450 -10.14 -13.10 -4.29
N TYR A 451 -8.85 -12.87 -4.11
CA TYR A 451 -8.27 -11.54 -3.98
C TYR A 451 -7.03 -11.36 -4.86
N ALA A 452 -6.87 -10.16 -5.44
CA ALA A 452 -5.66 -9.72 -6.14
C ALA A 452 -5.59 -8.19 -6.28
N TYR A 453 -4.43 -7.69 -6.73
CA TYR A 453 -4.20 -6.27 -7.00
C TYR A 453 -3.66 -6.03 -8.42
N GLY A 454 -2.46 -6.51 -8.74
CA GLY A 454 -1.95 -6.63 -10.12
C GLY A 454 -1.62 -5.31 -10.82
N SER A 455 -1.05 -4.32 -10.12
CA SER A 455 -0.58 -3.06 -10.72
C SER A 455 0.65 -2.50 -9.98
N TYR A 456 1.38 -1.59 -10.63
CA TYR A 456 2.57 -0.88 -10.10
C TYR A 456 3.75 -1.76 -9.68
N GLY A 457 3.71 -3.05 -10.03
CA GLY A 457 4.66 -4.03 -9.54
C GLY A 457 4.51 -4.36 -8.06
N TYR A 458 3.39 -3.99 -7.44
CA TYR A 458 3.11 -4.24 -6.02
C TYR A 458 2.66 -5.69 -5.81
N SER A 459 3.51 -6.47 -5.13
CA SER A 459 3.31 -7.90 -4.90
C SER A 459 2.30 -8.18 -3.78
N MET A 460 1.38 -9.13 -4.00
CA MET A 460 0.40 -9.58 -3.01
C MET A 460 0.94 -10.72 -2.15
N ASP A 461 1.73 -10.40 -1.14
CA ASP A 461 2.36 -11.44 -0.32
C ASP A 461 1.38 -12.20 0.60
N ALA A 462 1.73 -13.47 0.87
CA ALA A 462 0.94 -14.40 1.65
C ALA A 462 1.02 -14.12 3.16
N THR A 463 0.20 -13.17 3.64
CA THR A 463 0.20 -12.73 5.05
C THR A 463 -1.01 -13.18 5.86
N PHE A 464 -0.83 -13.28 7.17
CA PHE A 464 -1.88 -13.62 8.12
C PHE A 464 -2.85 -12.45 8.29
N SER A 465 -4.12 -12.79 8.47
CA SER A 465 -5.15 -11.81 8.83
C SER A 465 -6.08 -12.43 9.86
N ALA A 466 -6.09 -11.86 11.08
CA ALA A 466 -7.02 -12.29 12.14
C ALA A 466 -8.48 -12.10 11.73
N ALA A 467 -8.77 -11.09 10.90
CA ALA A 467 -10.12 -10.85 10.40
C ALA A 467 -10.60 -12.01 9.52
N ARG A 468 -9.72 -12.50 8.63
CA ARG A 468 -10.02 -13.60 7.68
C ARG A 468 -10.54 -14.85 8.37
N LEU A 469 -10.14 -15.09 9.63
CA LEU A 469 -10.64 -16.22 10.42
C LEU A 469 -12.17 -16.24 10.51
N SER A 470 -12.85 -15.09 10.58
CA SER A 470 -14.32 -15.05 10.59
C SER A 470 -14.97 -15.64 9.34
N LEU A 471 -14.30 -15.63 8.18
CA LEU A 471 -14.74 -16.34 6.98
C LEU A 471 -14.29 -17.80 6.98
N LEU A 472 -13.02 -18.07 7.31
CA LEU A 472 -12.49 -19.44 7.30
C LEU A 472 -13.23 -20.36 8.28
N ASP A 473 -13.60 -19.85 9.45
CA ASP A 473 -14.40 -20.55 10.45
C ASP A 473 -15.84 -20.83 9.98
N ARG A 474 -16.30 -20.13 8.94
CA ARG A 474 -17.61 -20.32 8.28
C ARG A 474 -17.50 -21.13 6.99
N GLY A 475 -16.39 -21.84 6.79
CA GLY A 475 -16.19 -22.76 5.67
C GLY A 475 -15.71 -22.10 4.39
N PHE A 476 -15.33 -20.81 4.41
CA PHE A 476 -14.68 -20.20 3.25
C PHE A 476 -13.27 -20.75 3.06
N ALA A 477 -12.88 -20.88 1.79
CA ALA A 477 -11.48 -20.74 1.40
C ALA A 477 -11.17 -19.27 1.07
N TYR A 478 -9.91 -18.89 1.24
CA TYR A 478 -9.38 -17.61 0.77
C TYR A 478 -8.19 -17.87 -0.13
N VAL A 479 -8.10 -17.14 -1.25
CA VAL A 479 -7.00 -17.25 -2.20
C VAL A 479 -6.48 -15.88 -2.61
N ILE A 480 -5.16 -15.79 -2.70
CA ILE A 480 -4.45 -14.69 -3.35
C ILE A 480 -4.00 -15.18 -4.73
N CYS A 481 -4.40 -14.47 -5.77
CA CYS A 481 -3.94 -14.71 -7.14
C CYS A 481 -2.78 -13.77 -7.46
N HIS A 482 -1.59 -14.32 -7.68
CA HIS A 482 -0.37 -13.57 -7.95
C HIS A 482 -0.27 -13.21 -9.43
N ILE A 483 -1.27 -12.46 -9.91
CA ILE A 483 -1.48 -12.11 -11.33
C ILE A 483 -0.43 -11.14 -11.87
N ARG A 484 -0.24 -11.10 -13.19
CA ARG A 484 0.66 -10.13 -13.84
C ARG A 484 0.25 -8.69 -13.54
N GLY A 485 1.26 -7.83 -13.46
CA GLY A 485 1.16 -6.45 -12.98
C GLY A 485 1.65 -6.25 -11.54
N GLY A 486 1.76 -7.33 -10.75
CA GLY A 486 2.65 -7.38 -9.57
C GLY A 486 4.09 -7.75 -9.95
N GLN A 487 4.98 -7.94 -8.97
CA GLN A 487 6.37 -8.39 -9.18
C GLN A 487 6.68 -9.73 -8.52
N GLU A 488 5.67 -10.57 -8.27
CA GLU A 488 5.85 -11.86 -7.60
C GLU A 488 6.86 -12.76 -8.32
N MET A 489 6.88 -12.71 -9.66
CA MET A 489 7.83 -13.46 -10.50
C MET A 489 8.96 -12.57 -11.05
N GLY A 490 9.23 -11.43 -10.40
CA GLY A 490 10.22 -10.44 -10.81
C GLY A 490 9.71 -9.39 -11.80
N ARG A 491 10.61 -8.53 -12.28
CA ARG A 491 10.26 -7.32 -13.04
C ARG A 491 9.46 -7.62 -14.31
N GLN A 492 9.78 -8.70 -15.00
CA GLN A 492 9.08 -9.08 -16.22
C GLN A 492 7.60 -9.43 -15.98
N TRP A 493 7.23 -9.82 -14.75
CA TRP A 493 5.85 -10.07 -14.35
C TRP A 493 5.02 -8.78 -14.36
N TYR A 494 5.63 -7.67 -13.90
CA TYR A 494 5.04 -6.34 -13.93
C TYR A 494 4.98 -5.77 -15.34
N GLU A 495 6.09 -5.86 -16.09
CA GLU A 495 6.15 -5.38 -17.48
C GLU A 495 5.14 -6.09 -18.39
N ASN A 496 4.72 -7.31 -18.03
CA ASN A 496 3.68 -8.06 -18.73
C ASN A 496 2.25 -7.84 -18.19
N GLY A 497 2.03 -6.87 -17.31
CA GLY A 497 0.71 -6.53 -16.76
C GLY A 497 0.48 -5.02 -16.63
N LYS A 498 1.10 -4.22 -17.50
CA LYS A 498 0.96 -2.76 -17.57
C LYS A 498 0.86 -2.27 -19.02
N LYS A 499 0.49 -1.00 -19.23
CA LYS A 499 0.33 -0.36 -20.55
C LYS A 499 -0.46 -1.26 -21.52
N LEU A 500 0.07 -1.51 -22.72
CA LEU A 500 -0.57 -2.34 -23.77
C LEU A 500 -0.61 -3.85 -23.44
N LYS A 501 -0.16 -4.24 -22.25
CA LYS A 501 -0.30 -5.60 -21.71
C LYS A 501 -1.20 -5.65 -20.48
N LYS A 502 -1.85 -4.53 -20.10
CA LYS A 502 -2.68 -4.46 -18.89
C LYS A 502 -3.77 -5.52 -18.84
N LYS A 503 -4.32 -5.93 -19.99
CA LYS A 503 -5.37 -6.96 -20.03
C LYS A 503 -4.93 -8.31 -19.47
N ASN A 504 -3.62 -8.62 -19.45
CA ASN A 504 -3.10 -9.82 -18.82
C ASN A 504 -3.46 -9.89 -17.33
N THR A 505 -3.48 -8.75 -16.61
CA THR A 505 -3.95 -8.68 -15.22
C THR A 505 -5.37 -9.22 -15.08
N PHE A 506 -6.27 -8.82 -15.98
CA PHE A 506 -7.69 -9.20 -15.91
C PHE A 506 -7.89 -10.66 -16.32
N THR A 507 -7.23 -11.09 -17.40
CA THR A 507 -7.35 -12.47 -17.90
C THR A 507 -6.71 -13.47 -16.94
N ASP A 508 -5.56 -13.13 -16.33
CA ASP A 508 -4.93 -13.98 -15.32
C ASP A 508 -5.86 -14.22 -14.12
N PHE A 509 -6.57 -13.17 -13.69
CA PHE A 509 -7.51 -13.28 -12.58
C PHE A 509 -8.69 -14.20 -12.93
N THR A 510 -9.25 -14.08 -14.14
CA THR A 510 -10.36 -14.94 -14.58
C THR A 510 -9.90 -16.37 -14.89
N ASP A 511 -8.66 -16.57 -15.34
CA ASP A 511 -8.05 -17.89 -15.49
C ASP A 511 -7.87 -18.56 -14.12
N CYS A 512 -7.51 -17.79 -13.08
CA CYS A 512 -7.52 -18.27 -11.70
C CYS A 512 -8.94 -18.63 -11.23
N SER A 513 -9.94 -17.79 -11.49
CA SER A 513 -11.35 -18.07 -11.16
C SER A 513 -11.82 -19.37 -11.78
N LYS A 514 -11.56 -19.55 -13.09
CA LYS A 514 -11.89 -20.76 -13.83
C LYS A 514 -11.20 -21.99 -13.23
N PHE A 515 -9.90 -21.89 -12.94
CA PHE A 515 -9.16 -22.97 -12.29
C PHE A 515 -9.79 -23.39 -10.97
N LEU A 516 -10.16 -22.43 -10.11
CA LEU A 516 -10.76 -22.72 -8.80
C LEU A 516 -12.12 -23.44 -8.91
N ILE A 517 -12.92 -23.07 -9.92
CA ILE A 517 -14.21 -23.72 -10.21
C ILE A 517 -14.00 -25.13 -10.81
N ASP A 518 -13.11 -25.26 -11.78
CA ASP A 518 -12.83 -26.54 -12.45
C ASP A 518 -12.23 -27.57 -11.48
N GLN A 519 -11.30 -27.14 -10.64
CA GLN A 519 -10.66 -27.96 -9.60
C GLN A 519 -11.53 -28.11 -8.35
N LYS A 520 -12.79 -27.66 -8.40
CA LYS A 520 -13.81 -27.87 -7.36
C LYS A 520 -13.42 -27.29 -5.99
N PHE A 521 -12.57 -26.26 -5.94
CA PHE A 521 -12.44 -25.46 -4.72
C PHE A 521 -13.74 -24.71 -4.41
N THR A 522 -14.48 -24.31 -5.43
CA THR A 522 -15.78 -23.63 -5.29
C THR A 522 -16.64 -23.84 -6.54
N SER A 523 -17.75 -23.12 -6.63
CA SER A 523 -18.60 -23.00 -7.82
C SER A 523 -18.89 -21.52 -8.10
N ALA A 524 -19.36 -21.19 -9.30
CA ALA A 524 -19.73 -19.81 -9.65
C ALA A 524 -20.75 -19.19 -8.67
N ASP A 525 -21.71 -19.99 -8.18
CA ASP A 525 -22.71 -19.58 -7.19
C ASP A 525 -22.15 -19.30 -5.79
N LYS A 526 -20.86 -19.57 -5.56
CA LYS A 526 -20.18 -19.43 -4.26
C LYS A 526 -18.80 -18.78 -4.34
N LEU A 527 -18.37 -18.37 -5.53
CA LEU A 527 -17.12 -17.63 -5.72
C LEU A 527 -17.37 -16.13 -5.52
N PHE A 528 -16.58 -15.53 -4.64
CA PHE A 528 -16.55 -14.10 -4.39
C PHE A 528 -15.21 -13.53 -4.84
N ALA A 529 -15.21 -12.31 -5.37
CA ALA A 529 -13.99 -11.59 -5.71
C ALA A 529 -13.88 -10.26 -4.94
N MET A 530 -12.66 -9.86 -4.60
CA MET A 530 -12.39 -8.60 -3.94
C MET A 530 -11.09 -7.97 -4.44
N GLY A 531 -11.11 -6.65 -4.60
CA GLY A 531 -9.94 -5.84 -4.93
C GLY A 531 -10.20 -4.37 -4.59
N GLY A 532 -9.13 -3.62 -4.31
CA GLY A 532 -9.25 -2.20 -3.98
C GLY A 532 -8.26 -1.30 -4.70
N SER A 533 -8.57 -0.01 -4.88
CA SER A 533 -7.75 0.93 -5.67
C SER A 533 -7.57 0.43 -7.11
N ALA A 534 -6.35 0.19 -7.58
CA ALA A 534 -6.09 -0.48 -8.86
C ALA A 534 -6.55 -1.97 -8.88
N GLY A 535 -6.64 -2.63 -7.73
CA GLY A 535 -7.37 -3.90 -7.61
C GLY A 535 -8.88 -3.73 -7.82
N GLY A 536 -9.41 -2.52 -7.62
CA GLY A 536 -10.79 -2.16 -7.96
C GLY A 536 -11.00 -1.93 -9.47
N LEU A 537 -9.98 -1.42 -10.19
CA LEU A 537 -9.95 -1.47 -11.67
C LEU A 537 -10.08 -2.92 -12.15
N LEU A 538 -9.29 -3.83 -11.55
CA LEU A 538 -9.39 -5.26 -11.84
C LEU A 538 -10.83 -5.76 -11.62
N MET A 539 -11.46 -5.46 -10.48
CA MET A 539 -12.86 -5.86 -10.23
C MET A 539 -13.81 -5.32 -11.31
N GLY A 540 -13.72 -4.03 -11.65
CA GLY A 540 -14.57 -3.41 -12.67
C GLY A 540 -14.40 -4.04 -14.06
N ALA A 541 -13.16 -4.39 -14.45
CA ALA A 541 -12.89 -5.01 -15.73
C ALA A 541 -13.42 -6.45 -15.80
N VAL A 542 -13.22 -7.26 -14.74
CA VAL A 542 -13.64 -8.67 -14.77
C VAL A 542 -15.16 -8.84 -14.70
N VAL A 543 -15.90 -7.96 -14.05
CA VAL A 543 -17.39 -8.03 -14.06
C VAL A 543 -17.98 -7.59 -15.39
N ASN A 544 -17.25 -6.81 -16.20
CA ASN A 544 -17.68 -6.52 -17.58
C ASN A 544 -17.44 -7.70 -18.53
N ASN A 545 -16.37 -8.47 -18.31
CA ASN A 545 -15.92 -9.53 -19.21
C ASN A 545 -16.45 -10.92 -18.85
N HIS A 546 -16.40 -11.29 -17.57
CA HIS A 546 -16.78 -12.60 -17.04
C HIS A 546 -17.65 -12.48 -15.77
N PRO A 547 -18.80 -11.79 -15.83
CA PRO A 547 -19.70 -11.66 -14.67
C PRO A 547 -20.21 -13.02 -14.15
N GLU A 548 -20.28 -14.04 -15.02
CA GLU A 548 -20.82 -15.36 -14.73
C GLU A 548 -20.02 -16.19 -13.73
N TYR A 549 -18.77 -15.81 -13.43
CA TYR A 549 -17.94 -16.54 -12.46
C TYR A 549 -18.25 -16.20 -11.01
N TYR A 550 -18.95 -15.10 -10.72
CA TYR A 550 -19.00 -14.55 -9.38
C TYR A 550 -20.42 -14.47 -8.82
N LYS A 551 -20.61 -14.99 -7.60
CA LYS A 551 -21.81 -14.76 -6.81
C LYS A 551 -21.91 -13.31 -6.35
N GLY A 552 -20.77 -12.74 -5.93
CA GLY A 552 -20.66 -11.35 -5.52
C GLY A 552 -19.24 -10.80 -5.59
N VAL A 553 -19.12 -9.49 -5.78
CA VAL A 553 -17.85 -8.78 -5.92
C VAL A 553 -17.81 -7.58 -4.97
N VAL A 554 -16.68 -7.39 -4.30
CA VAL A 554 -16.37 -6.21 -3.48
C VAL A 554 -15.32 -5.37 -4.18
N ALA A 555 -15.70 -4.16 -4.60
CA ALA A 555 -14.80 -3.20 -5.25
C ALA A 555 -14.57 -2.01 -4.31
N ALA A 556 -13.41 -1.98 -3.65
CA ALA A 556 -13.09 -0.95 -2.66
C ALA A 556 -12.32 0.22 -3.28
N VAL A 557 -12.78 1.45 -3.11
CA VAL A 557 -12.18 2.68 -3.70
C VAL A 557 -11.69 2.46 -5.14
N PRO A 558 -12.54 1.95 -6.06
CA PRO A 558 -12.06 1.35 -7.31
C PRO A 558 -11.77 2.40 -8.39
N PHE A 559 -10.58 2.33 -9.02
CA PHE A 559 -10.24 3.14 -10.20
C PHE A 559 -11.01 2.63 -11.42
N VAL A 560 -12.06 3.32 -11.87
CA VAL A 560 -13.04 2.76 -12.83
C VAL A 560 -13.37 3.69 -13.99
N ASP A 561 -13.07 4.98 -13.89
CA ASP A 561 -13.30 5.96 -14.97
C ASP A 561 -11.99 6.27 -15.73
N VAL A 562 -11.31 5.20 -16.14
CA VAL A 562 -9.90 5.20 -16.57
C VAL A 562 -9.62 6.22 -17.65
N VAL A 563 -10.39 6.25 -18.74
CA VAL A 563 -10.09 7.13 -19.88
C VAL A 563 -10.38 8.59 -19.54
N THR A 564 -11.44 8.87 -18.78
CA THR A 564 -11.80 10.25 -18.41
C THR A 564 -10.77 10.82 -17.45
N THR A 565 -10.43 10.08 -16.40
CA THR A 565 -9.42 10.48 -15.41
C THR A 565 -8.06 10.67 -16.06
N MET A 566 -7.60 9.72 -16.88
CA MET A 566 -6.27 9.76 -17.47
C MET A 566 -6.11 10.81 -18.60
N LEU A 567 -7.21 11.39 -19.10
CA LEU A 567 -7.16 12.54 -20.02
C LEU A 567 -7.02 13.87 -19.28
N ASP A 568 -7.24 13.92 -17.96
CA ASP A 568 -7.23 15.14 -17.16
C ASP A 568 -5.99 15.18 -16.24
N GLU A 569 -5.00 15.96 -16.66
CA GLU A 569 -3.73 16.16 -15.92
C GLU A 569 -3.90 16.95 -14.62
N SER A 570 -5.06 17.57 -14.37
CA SER A 570 -5.34 18.30 -13.12
C SER A 570 -5.71 17.37 -11.96
N ILE A 571 -6.10 16.13 -12.25
CA ILE A 571 -6.45 15.12 -11.24
C ILE A 571 -5.16 14.57 -10.62
N PRO A 572 -5.07 14.45 -9.28
CA PRO A 572 -3.93 13.80 -8.63
C PRO A 572 -3.58 12.45 -9.24
N LEU A 573 -2.29 12.14 -9.31
CA LEU A 573 -1.69 10.91 -9.87
C LEU A 573 -1.62 10.82 -11.41
N THR A 574 -2.55 11.41 -12.18
CA THR A 574 -2.71 11.16 -13.63
C THR A 574 -1.40 11.14 -14.42
N THR A 575 -0.58 12.18 -14.30
CA THR A 575 0.66 12.32 -15.08
C THR A 575 1.71 11.27 -14.73
N GLY A 576 1.87 10.97 -13.44
CA GLY A 576 2.77 9.91 -12.96
C GLY A 576 2.31 8.50 -13.35
N GLU A 577 1.01 8.33 -13.63
CA GLU A 577 0.41 7.05 -13.99
C GLU A 577 0.42 6.75 -15.49
N TYR A 578 0.88 7.67 -16.35
CA TYR A 578 1.10 7.38 -17.77
C TYR A 578 2.08 6.23 -17.99
N ASP A 579 3.02 6.03 -17.07
CA ASP A 579 3.93 4.90 -17.11
C ASP A 579 3.33 3.56 -16.63
N GLU A 580 2.17 3.59 -15.99
CA GLU A 580 1.42 2.39 -15.61
C GLU A 580 0.40 2.01 -16.68
N TRP A 581 -0.48 2.93 -17.07
CA TRP A 581 -1.63 2.64 -17.94
C TRP A 581 -1.38 2.97 -19.41
N GLY A 582 -0.51 3.95 -19.69
CA GLY A 582 -0.42 4.64 -20.96
C GLY A 582 -1.02 6.05 -20.91
N ASN A 583 -0.66 6.89 -21.87
CA ASN A 583 -1.21 8.24 -21.99
C ASN A 583 -2.33 8.26 -23.06
N PRO A 584 -3.62 8.39 -22.68
CA PRO A 584 -4.74 8.36 -23.63
C PRO A 584 -4.84 9.62 -24.50
N ASN A 585 -3.92 10.59 -24.37
CA ASN A 585 -3.72 11.63 -25.38
C ASN A 585 -3.04 11.09 -26.66
N GLN A 586 -2.60 9.83 -26.65
CA GLN A 586 -2.08 9.10 -27.80
C GLN A 586 -3.07 8.01 -28.20
N LYS A 587 -3.36 7.88 -29.51
CA LYS A 587 -4.47 7.06 -30.01
C LYS A 587 -4.38 5.59 -29.60
N GLU A 588 -3.17 5.02 -29.65
CA GLU A 588 -2.92 3.63 -29.30
C GLU A 588 -3.32 3.31 -27.85
N PHE A 589 -2.90 4.17 -26.91
CA PHE A 589 -3.29 4.03 -25.51
C PHE A 589 -4.76 4.37 -25.28
N TYR A 590 -5.30 5.39 -25.97
CA TYR A 590 -6.73 5.71 -25.90
C TYR A 590 -7.60 4.50 -26.24
N ASP A 591 -7.37 3.90 -27.42
CA ASP A 591 -8.15 2.75 -27.89
C ASP A 591 -7.98 1.54 -26.95
N TYR A 592 -6.74 1.28 -26.51
CA TYR A 592 -6.45 0.15 -25.63
C TYR A 592 -7.08 0.33 -24.24
N MET A 593 -6.91 1.50 -23.61
CA MET A 593 -7.51 1.83 -22.32
C MET A 593 -9.03 1.83 -22.38
N LEU A 594 -9.61 2.43 -23.43
CA LEU A 594 -11.06 2.44 -23.61
C LEU A 594 -11.62 1.02 -23.69
N SER A 595 -10.91 0.08 -24.30
CA SER A 595 -11.34 -1.30 -24.43
C SER A 595 -11.40 -2.11 -23.12
N TYR A 596 -10.87 -1.59 -22.00
CA TYR A 596 -11.00 -2.23 -20.68
C TYR A 596 -11.54 -1.31 -19.58
N SER A 597 -11.60 0.01 -19.81
CA SER A 597 -12.09 1.00 -18.84
C SER A 597 -13.47 0.59 -18.28
N PRO A 598 -13.58 0.30 -16.97
CA PRO A 598 -14.79 -0.30 -16.42
C PRO A 598 -16.05 0.55 -16.64
N TYR A 599 -15.95 1.87 -16.46
CA TYR A 599 -17.05 2.80 -16.70
C TYR A 599 -17.49 2.81 -18.15
N ASP A 600 -16.55 2.82 -19.09
CA ASP A 600 -16.84 2.89 -20.53
C ASP A 600 -17.41 1.59 -21.07
N GLN A 601 -16.96 0.45 -20.53
CA GLN A 601 -17.34 -0.89 -20.99
C GLN A 601 -18.61 -1.46 -20.32
N VAL A 602 -19.32 -0.67 -19.50
CA VAL A 602 -20.65 -1.06 -19.00
C VAL A 602 -21.61 -1.27 -20.17
N LYS A 603 -22.20 -2.46 -20.26
CA LYS A 603 -23.10 -2.88 -21.34
C LYS A 603 -24.32 -3.62 -20.80
N ALA A 604 -25.38 -3.73 -21.60
CA ALA A 604 -26.60 -4.42 -21.19
C ALA A 604 -26.36 -5.93 -21.03
N GLN A 605 -26.14 -6.36 -19.79
CA GLN A 605 -25.94 -7.76 -19.40
C GLN A 605 -26.27 -7.95 -17.92
N ALA A 606 -26.27 -9.20 -17.46
CA ALA A 606 -26.35 -9.52 -16.04
C ALA A 606 -24.98 -9.29 -15.39
N TYR A 607 -24.97 -8.53 -14.30
CA TYR A 607 -23.80 -8.32 -13.44
C TYR A 607 -23.97 -9.10 -12.13
N PRO A 608 -22.87 -9.48 -11.44
CA PRO A 608 -22.97 -10.14 -10.13
C PRO A 608 -23.51 -9.18 -9.07
N ASN A 609 -23.79 -9.69 -7.87
CA ASN A 609 -24.06 -8.83 -6.73
C ASN A 609 -22.80 -8.01 -6.41
N MET A 610 -22.91 -6.71 -6.17
CA MET A 610 -21.74 -5.86 -5.93
C MET A 610 -21.90 -4.95 -4.72
N LEU A 611 -20.83 -4.88 -3.92
CA LEU A 611 -20.61 -3.85 -2.91
C LEU A 611 -19.44 -2.97 -3.38
N VAL A 612 -19.74 -1.70 -3.64
CA VAL A 612 -18.76 -0.69 -4.01
C VAL A 612 -18.57 0.25 -2.82
N THR A 613 -17.33 0.49 -2.41
CA THR A 613 -17.04 1.44 -1.32
C THR A 613 -16.15 2.57 -1.80
N THR A 614 -16.28 3.76 -1.19
CA THR A 614 -15.38 4.89 -1.45
C THR A 614 -15.29 5.84 -0.26
N GLY A 615 -14.35 6.78 -0.26
CA GLY A 615 -14.26 7.88 0.71
C GLY A 615 -14.41 9.25 0.02
N LEU A 616 -15.15 10.18 0.63
CA LEU A 616 -15.37 11.53 0.08
C LEU A 616 -14.07 12.33 -0.08
N HIS A 617 -13.09 12.08 0.81
CA HIS A 617 -11.81 12.78 0.83
C HIS A 617 -10.66 11.96 0.20
N ASP A 618 -10.98 10.92 -0.56
CA ASP A 618 -9.97 10.06 -1.19
C ASP A 618 -9.11 10.86 -2.17
N SER A 619 -7.80 10.87 -1.90
CA SER A 619 -6.79 11.58 -2.70
C SER A 619 -6.09 10.72 -3.75
N GLN A 620 -6.41 9.41 -3.83
CA GLN A 620 -5.85 8.51 -4.83
C GLN A 620 -6.86 8.14 -5.90
N VAL A 621 -8.06 7.71 -5.50
CA VAL A 621 -9.16 7.44 -6.42
C VAL A 621 -10.31 8.35 -6.05
N GLN A 622 -10.65 9.29 -6.91
CA GLN A 622 -11.65 10.29 -6.55
C GLN A 622 -13.03 9.65 -6.36
N TYR A 623 -13.77 10.06 -5.33
CA TYR A 623 -15.06 9.45 -4.95
C TYR A 623 -16.07 9.38 -6.10
N PHE A 624 -15.97 10.30 -7.06
CA PHE A 624 -16.89 10.39 -8.18
C PHE A 624 -16.73 9.20 -9.13
N GLU A 625 -15.56 8.56 -9.22
CA GLU A 625 -15.36 7.42 -10.11
C GLU A 625 -16.30 6.25 -9.78
N PRO A 626 -16.28 5.68 -8.56
CA PRO A 626 -17.24 4.64 -8.18
C PRO A 626 -18.68 5.14 -8.18
N ALA A 627 -18.95 6.40 -7.81
CA ALA A 627 -20.30 6.94 -7.80
C ALA A 627 -20.93 6.96 -9.22
N LYS A 628 -20.17 7.44 -10.21
CA LYS A 628 -20.56 7.43 -11.63
C LYS A 628 -20.74 6.02 -12.15
N TRP A 629 -19.82 5.11 -11.81
CA TRP A 629 -19.88 3.72 -12.24
C TRP A 629 -21.12 3.00 -11.74
N VAL A 630 -21.46 3.16 -10.45
CA VAL A 630 -22.69 2.60 -9.87
C VAL A 630 -23.94 3.21 -10.52
N ALA A 631 -23.96 4.53 -10.72
CA ALA A 631 -25.07 5.22 -11.40
C ALA A 631 -25.32 4.64 -12.80
N LYS A 632 -24.26 4.46 -13.61
CA LYS A 632 -24.36 3.89 -14.95
C LYS A 632 -24.79 2.43 -14.93
N LEU A 633 -24.13 1.58 -14.14
CA LEU A 633 -24.49 0.17 -13.99
C LEU A 633 -25.97 -0.03 -13.68
N ARG A 634 -26.52 0.77 -12.76
CA ARG A 634 -27.92 0.66 -12.34
C ARG A 634 -28.93 0.86 -13.46
N THR A 635 -28.58 1.66 -14.47
CA THR A 635 -29.46 1.94 -15.62
C THR A 635 -29.27 0.96 -16.79
N VAL A 636 -28.14 0.26 -16.82
CA VAL A 636 -27.75 -0.58 -17.97
C VAL A 636 -27.87 -2.07 -17.69
N LYS A 637 -27.61 -2.52 -16.46
CA LYS A 637 -27.65 -3.94 -16.08
C LYS A 637 -29.05 -4.56 -16.31
N THR A 638 -29.09 -5.84 -16.68
CA THR A 638 -30.34 -6.56 -16.99
C THR A 638 -30.80 -7.50 -15.88
N ASP A 639 -29.97 -7.73 -14.88
CA ASP A 639 -30.28 -8.55 -13.70
C ASP A 639 -31.04 -7.76 -12.62
N GLN A 640 -31.42 -8.46 -11.55
CA GLN A 640 -31.99 -7.90 -10.31
C GLN A 640 -31.08 -8.14 -9.09
N ASN A 641 -29.78 -8.40 -9.32
CA ASN A 641 -28.79 -8.56 -8.26
C ASN A 641 -28.57 -7.25 -7.51
N LEU A 642 -28.08 -7.36 -6.27
CA LEU A 642 -27.77 -6.22 -5.42
C LEU A 642 -26.63 -5.41 -6.01
N LEU A 643 -26.79 -4.09 -6.04
CA LEU A 643 -25.75 -3.14 -6.41
C LEU A 643 -25.74 -2.01 -5.38
N LEU A 644 -24.76 -2.05 -4.48
CA LEU A 644 -24.68 -1.16 -3.34
C LEU A 644 -23.47 -0.23 -3.46
N LEU A 645 -23.64 1.04 -3.09
CA LEU A 645 -22.56 2.00 -2.91
C LEU A 645 -22.55 2.48 -1.45
N HIS A 646 -21.40 2.41 -0.80
CA HIS A 646 -21.17 3.00 0.51
C HIS A 646 -20.03 4.03 0.44
N THR A 647 -20.35 5.29 0.72
CA THR A 647 -19.38 6.39 0.78
C THR A 647 -19.12 6.77 2.23
N ASP A 648 -17.88 6.61 2.69
CA ASP A 648 -17.44 7.21 3.95
C ASP A 648 -17.30 8.73 3.74
N MET A 649 -18.20 9.47 4.38
CA MET A 649 -18.28 10.93 4.26
C MET A 649 -17.19 11.67 5.06
N ALA A 650 -16.41 10.97 5.89
CA ALA A 650 -15.43 11.55 6.80
C ALA A 650 -13.97 11.13 6.50
N ALA A 651 -13.75 10.12 5.64
CA ALA A 651 -12.43 9.56 5.37
C ALA A 651 -12.04 9.63 3.89
N GLY A 652 -10.75 9.38 3.64
CA GLY A 652 -10.16 9.24 2.32
C GLY A 652 -9.85 7.77 1.99
N HIS A 653 -8.74 7.56 1.29
CA HIS A 653 -8.42 6.26 0.67
C HIS A 653 -8.28 5.08 1.65
N GLY A 654 -7.81 5.35 2.86
CA GLY A 654 -7.58 4.32 3.89
C GLY A 654 -8.81 3.99 4.73
N GLY A 655 -9.95 4.66 4.50
CA GLY A 655 -11.11 4.58 5.38
C GLY A 655 -10.88 5.26 6.73
N ALA A 656 -11.75 4.95 7.69
CA ALA A 656 -11.72 5.55 9.02
C ALA A 656 -10.37 5.35 9.74
N SER A 657 -9.88 6.39 10.43
CA SER A 657 -8.65 6.32 11.22
C SER A 657 -8.86 5.60 12.56
N GLY A 658 -7.81 4.91 13.02
CA GLY A 658 -7.85 4.14 14.26
C GLY A 658 -8.01 2.64 14.00
N ARG A 659 -7.47 1.83 14.92
CA ARG A 659 -7.37 0.37 14.72
C ARG A 659 -8.70 -0.38 14.82
N PHE A 660 -9.71 0.18 15.48
CA PHE A 660 -11.01 -0.48 15.62
C PHE A 660 -12.01 0.00 14.58
N LYS A 661 -12.02 1.31 14.25
CA LYS A 661 -12.95 1.83 13.26
C LYS A 661 -12.85 1.14 11.90
N SER A 662 -11.63 0.85 11.44
CA SER A 662 -11.40 0.14 10.16
C SER A 662 -11.97 -1.29 10.13
N ILE A 663 -12.24 -1.89 11.30
CA ILE A 663 -12.83 -3.24 11.38
C ILE A 663 -14.27 -3.21 10.86
N HIS A 664 -15.00 -2.10 11.02
CA HIS A 664 -16.37 -1.99 10.50
C HIS A 664 -16.40 -2.17 8.97
N ASP A 665 -15.41 -1.66 8.24
CA ASP A 665 -15.33 -1.83 6.79
C ASP A 665 -15.16 -3.30 6.41
N THR A 666 -14.27 -4.02 7.11
CA THR A 666 -14.05 -5.45 6.88
C THR A 666 -15.29 -6.27 7.26
N ALA A 667 -15.90 -5.99 8.42
CA ALA A 667 -17.10 -6.65 8.89
C ALA A 667 -18.28 -6.45 7.92
N ARG A 668 -18.43 -5.23 7.37
CA ARG A 668 -19.42 -4.88 6.35
C ARG A 668 -19.25 -5.71 5.08
N GLN A 669 -18.03 -5.80 4.57
CA GLN A 669 -17.71 -6.59 3.37
C GLN A 669 -18.03 -8.09 3.60
N PHE A 670 -17.68 -8.62 4.78
CA PHE A 670 -17.96 -10.01 5.13
C PHE A 670 -19.45 -10.27 5.32
N ALA A 671 -20.17 -9.35 5.96
CA ALA A 671 -21.61 -9.43 6.13
C ALA A 671 -22.33 -9.44 4.77
N PHE A 672 -21.86 -8.64 3.80
CA PHE A 672 -22.40 -8.65 2.44
C PHE A 672 -22.24 -10.01 1.76
N MET A 673 -21.06 -10.62 1.84
CA MET A 673 -20.85 -11.97 1.26
C MET A 673 -21.73 -13.02 1.95
N LEU A 674 -21.86 -12.95 3.27
CA LEU A 674 -22.68 -13.88 4.05
C LEU A 674 -24.19 -13.68 3.84
N LEU A 675 -24.64 -12.44 3.60
CA LEU A 675 -26.00 -12.12 3.17
C LEU A 675 -26.35 -12.87 1.88
N LEU A 676 -25.44 -12.85 0.90
CA LEU A 676 -25.63 -13.51 -0.40
C LEU A 676 -25.65 -15.05 -0.30
N LEU A 677 -25.07 -15.60 0.77
CA LEU A 677 -25.15 -17.03 1.11
C LEU A 677 -26.38 -17.37 1.99
N GLY A 678 -27.21 -16.38 2.34
CA GLY A 678 -28.37 -16.56 3.20
C GLY A 678 -28.03 -16.86 4.66
N VAL A 679 -26.80 -16.58 5.09
CA VAL A 679 -26.38 -16.74 6.49
C VAL A 679 -26.99 -15.61 7.31
N LYS A 680 -27.78 -15.97 8.33
CA LYS A 680 -28.38 -15.03 9.29
C LYS A 680 -27.55 -14.96 10.57
N ALA A 681 -27.76 -13.90 11.36
CA ALA A 681 -26.98 -13.57 12.57
C ALA A 681 -26.90 -14.71 13.60
#